data_AF-A0A1V5D1Q9-F1
#
_entry.id   AF-A0A1V5D1Q9-F1
#
_cell.length_a   1.000
_cell.length_b   1.000
_cell.length_c   1.000
_cell.angle_alpha   90.00
_cell.angle_beta   90.00
_cell.angle_gamma   90.00
#
_symmetry.space_group_name_H-M   'P 1'
#
loop_
_entity.id
_entity.type
_entity.pdbx_description
1 polymer ?
#
loop_
_entity_poly.entity_id
_entity_poly.type
_entity_poly.pdbx_seq_one_letter_code
_entity_poly.pdbx_strand_id
1 'polypeptide(L)'
;MSEKLKITINDKEYEAAPGQMILDVVREHAIDTIPTLCFDPKLPPYGSCYLCVVEVKGLEKLIPSCSSPVSNGMVVYTNNERIRESRKTALELLLSNHYADCLGPCKNTCPAGVDVQGYIALMSMGKYREAVRLIKDKNPLPLVCGRVCVRECETACRRNLVDDPVGIDYLKRFAADNDIEDPWQPELSARNGKKIAIVGGGPAGLTCAYFLTLKGYSPTIFEKSPQLGGMLRYGIPEYRLPKAMLDREITWITDLGVEVKTNATLGEDFTIESLKKDGFDAVFLSIGAQKAKRMGIDGEDATEGVIGGADFLRQMQSEKKPAIYGKVVVVGGGNTAIDAARTSLRLGAEKVTILYRRTRKEMPANDMEIEAADEEGVEMVFLSAPTGIVAENGRLTALRCIRMELGAPDASGRRSPVPKEGSEYDLPCDFAISAIGQDIDLGNINGDGKLKASRQNAITTNGATFETSIPGVFAGGDAVTGPAVAIDAIAHGRIAALMIDQYIQTGKPEPHGKAFVSRKEVFGEIPESEFAHLKKIERERMPELPVAERIKNLDEVEVGFSVEQVRNETGRCLECGCSAYFDCDLREYATEFGVDLAQFTGDVRKYRVDKDHPFITLDPNKCINCGRCVRTCSEILQVAALGFVNRGFKSVVKPSMEKKLLQTNCISCGNCIDACPTGAITEKVPFAKPGPWRFTDIPSVCSFCSVGCNIAYRVFHDGVFSVSSASGSSHNKGYLCTKGRFGYQYMVNEDRLTQPMIKRKGQLQPANWEEALSYTAQKLRSIMNRYGNQAVAFFGSPRMTNEELYLLQKLARVVVKTNNVGSFTNLINGIEQDGLDDMFGITTSTTTMDQLPGADVVLVMNADLSEDNLVAELKIKAARKTGTRLVMINSSEVRLNKYADLWVNSKRGTNTVLVNGIAKAVIDRGLADRGFVETRTEGYEDFRQSVVNLDPENVSEITGVETEKFAQLIDTIAKTDLNVIVVYNVDSVWEKSHNDLKALGNLMMLTGRVGKPGNGIIVLRDFANSQGLLDMGVNTGYLPGNVRPENTAGVAALSGLWGTDLKTVFTPVDLKEQLEKEAIKALVIFGEDPLYLTSNLRFTGGAEFTVVVDSFMTSTATEADVVLPASLPTETSGSYTACDRRVQSFPRIFEPKTGMETWQVIAKLAEELGSPFALTSVGDIAKEIQEANPFYKEGGDSYFWGNGFLTERFVTQSGKGRFMVLPIGLTPFSLDKKPYLASEQYVRVKIKGRLTT
;
A
#
# COMPACT_ATOMS: atom_id res chain seq x y z
N MET A 1 1.48 -8.68 -46.53
CA MET A 1 0.62 -9.40 -45.57
C MET A 1 1.36 -10.66 -45.17
N SER A 2 1.72 -10.82 -43.90
CA SER A 2 2.34 -12.05 -43.39
C SER A 2 1.30 -13.17 -43.36
N GLU A 3 1.65 -14.35 -43.85
CA GLU A 3 0.81 -15.54 -43.81
C GLU A 3 0.49 -15.89 -42.34
N LYS A 4 -0.79 -15.89 -41.96
CA LYS A 4 -1.22 -16.21 -40.60
C LYS A 4 -1.18 -17.72 -40.38
N LEU A 5 -0.62 -18.16 -39.25
CA LEU A 5 -0.56 -19.56 -38.86
C LEU A 5 -1.85 -19.96 -38.14
N LYS A 6 -2.30 -21.20 -38.34
CA LYS A 6 -3.42 -21.79 -37.62
C LYS A 6 -2.92 -22.73 -36.52
N ILE A 7 -3.45 -22.58 -35.32
CA ILE A 7 -3.13 -23.41 -34.15
C ILE A 7 -4.43 -23.82 -33.46
N THR A 8 -4.56 -25.09 -33.08
CA THR A 8 -5.67 -25.56 -32.25
C THR A 8 -5.24 -25.56 -30.79
N ILE A 9 -5.96 -24.86 -29.92
CA ILE A 9 -5.73 -24.86 -28.47
C ILE A 9 -7.03 -25.25 -27.78
N ASN A 10 -6.98 -26.29 -26.92
CA ASN A 10 -8.16 -26.83 -26.23
C ASN A 10 -9.35 -27.08 -27.21
N ASP A 11 -9.06 -27.76 -28.32
CA ASP A 11 -10.01 -28.13 -29.38
C ASP A 11 -10.65 -26.97 -30.15
N LYS A 12 -10.14 -25.74 -30.02
CA LYS A 12 -10.56 -24.55 -30.81
C LYS A 12 -9.41 -24.01 -31.65
N GLU A 13 -9.69 -23.59 -32.88
CA GLU A 13 -8.69 -23.00 -33.79
C GLU A 13 -8.53 -21.49 -33.54
N TYR A 14 -7.27 -21.02 -33.55
CA TYR A 14 -6.88 -19.63 -33.39
C TYR A 14 -5.86 -19.23 -34.45
N GLU A 15 -5.79 -17.94 -34.74
CA GLU A 15 -4.78 -17.36 -35.62
C GLU A 15 -3.58 -16.86 -34.81
N ALA A 16 -2.38 -17.11 -35.32
CA ALA A 16 -1.13 -16.65 -34.72
C ALA A 16 -0.20 -16.03 -35.78
N ALA A 17 0.62 -15.07 -35.35
CA ALA A 17 1.67 -14.51 -36.19
C ALA A 17 2.90 -15.45 -36.24
N PRO A 18 3.63 -15.52 -37.36
CA PRO A 18 4.88 -16.26 -37.43
C PRO A 18 5.87 -15.83 -36.33
N GLY A 19 6.41 -16.79 -35.58
CA GLY A 19 7.35 -16.55 -34.49
C GLY A 19 6.71 -16.19 -33.14
N GLN A 20 5.38 -16.05 -33.05
CA GLN A 20 4.66 -15.85 -31.81
C GLN A 20 4.78 -17.09 -30.89
N MET A 21 4.96 -16.89 -29.58
CA MET A 21 5.04 -18.01 -28.64
C MET A 21 3.64 -18.53 -28.29
N ILE A 22 3.52 -19.81 -27.93
CA ILE A 22 2.24 -20.41 -27.53
C ILE A 22 1.60 -19.63 -26.37
N LEU A 23 2.40 -19.21 -25.37
CA LEU A 23 1.90 -18.43 -24.23
C LEU A 23 1.29 -17.09 -24.66
N ASP A 24 1.87 -16.44 -25.67
CA ASP A 24 1.39 -15.15 -26.16
C ASP A 24 0.01 -15.30 -26.80
N VAL A 25 -0.19 -16.34 -27.62
CA VAL A 25 -1.50 -16.65 -28.24
C VAL A 25 -2.55 -16.94 -27.16
N VAL A 26 -2.19 -17.74 -26.15
CA VAL A 26 -3.10 -18.08 -25.05
C VAL A 26 -3.56 -16.83 -24.28
N ARG A 27 -2.65 -15.88 -24.03
CA ARG A 27 -2.96 -14.64 -23.31
C ARG A 27 -3.71 -13.63 -24.17
N GLU A 28 -3.33 -13.46 -25.43
CA GLU A 28 -3.97 -12.52 -26.36
C GLU A 28 -5.43 -12.87 -26.61
N HIS A 29 -5.74 -14.17 -26.77
CA HIS A 29 -7.10 -14.67 -26.99
C HIS A 29 -7.83 -15.08 -25.70
N ALA A 30 -7.25 -14.80 -24.53
CA ALA A 30 -7.79 -15.14 -23.22
C ALA A 30 -8.29 -16.61 -23.11
N ILE A 31 -7.50 -17.55 -23.62
CA ILE A 31 -7.89 -18.97 -23.78
C ILE A 31 -7.80 -19.72 -22.44
N ASP A 32 -6.71 -19.49 -21.70
CA ASP A 32 -6.40 -20.11 -20.41
C ASP A 32 -5.43 -19.22 -19.62
N THR A 33 -5.31 -19.48 -18.33
CA THR A 33 -4.40 -18.83 -17.38
C THR A 33 -3.19 -19.73 -17.11
N ILE A 34 -2.32 -19.90 -18.11
CA ILE A 34 -1.07 -20.66 -17.95
C ILE A 34 -0.16 -19.96 -16.91
N PRO A 35 0.23 -20.63 -15.80
CA PRO A 35 0.99 -20.00 -14.72
C PRO A 35 2.46 -19.77 -15.09
N THR A 36 3.05 -18.69 -14.57
CA THR A 36 4.45 -18.33 -14.82
C THR A 36 5.11 -17.65 -13.62
N LEU A 37 6.31 -18.11 -13.21
CA LEU A 37 7.12 -17.44 -12.18
C LEU A 37 8.37 -16.73 -12.73
N CYS A 38 9.03 -17.33 -13.74
CA CYS A 38 10.25 -16.76 -14.33
C CYS A 38 10.01 -15.89 -15.57
N PHE A 39 8.79 -15.91 -16.11
CA PHE A 39 8.41 -15.10 -17.25
C PHE A 39 7.99 -13.71 -16.80
N ASP A 40 8.37 -12.71 -17.57
CA ASP A 40 7.90 -11.33 -17.46
C ASP A 40 7.68 -10.84 -18.90
N PRO A 41 6.51 -10.26 -19.25
CA PRO A 41 6.25 -9.78 -20.62
C PRO A 41 7.29 -8.78 -21.12
N LYS A 42 8.02 -8.12 -20.21
CA LYS A 42 9.03 -7.12 -20.54
C LYS A 42 10.42 -7.74 -20.77
N LEU A 43 10.59 -9.04 -20.56
CA LEU A 43 11.84 -9.78 -20.72
C LEU A 43 11.72 -10.84 -21.82
N PRO A 44 12.82 -11.16 -22.54
CA PRO A 44 12.85 -12.33 -23.41
C PRO A 44 12.47 -13.64 -22.66
N PRO A 45 11.91 -14.64 -23.36
CA PRO A 45 11.61 -15.94 -22.76
C PRO A 45 12.81 -16.60 -22.07
N TYR A 46 12.56 -17.28 -20.94
CA TYR A 46 13.61 -17.95 -20.14
C TYR A 46 13.34 -19.44 -19.89
N GLY A 47 12.08 -19.82 -19.65
CA GLY A 47 11.68 -21.23 -19.54
C GLY A 47 12.19 -22.00 -18.31
N SER A 48 12.72 -21.35 -17.26
CA SER A 48 13.39 -22.05 -16.15
C SER A 48 12.48 -22.58 -15.05
N CYS A 49 11.29 -22.01 -14.84
CA CYS A 49 10.40 -22.41 -13.75
C CYS A 49 9.52 -23.64 -14.06
N TYR A 50 9.43 -24.04 -15.34
CA TYR A 50 8.60 -25.15 -15.82
C TYR A 50 7.10 -25.11 -15.48
N LEU A 51 6.56 -23.99 -15.00
CA LEU A 51 5.11 -23.86 -14.76
C LEU A 51 4.29 -23.70 -16.04
N CYS A 52 4.85 -23.01 -17.03
CA CYS A 52 4.18 -22.72 -18.29
C CYS A 52 4.12 -23.91 -19.26
N VAL A 53 4.37 -25.13 -18.77
CA VAL A 53 4.37 -26.32 -19.61
C VAL A 53 2.96 -26.60 -20.15
N VAL A 54 2.92 -27.01 -21.42
CA VAL A 54 1.73 -27.43 -22.15
C VAL A 54 2.02 -28.75 -22.86
N GLU A 55 0.95 -29.46 -23.20
CA GLU A 55 1.02 -30.67 -24.01
C GLU A 55 0.78 -30.31 -25.48
N VAL A 56 1.61 -30.81 -26.38
CA VAL A 56 1.43 -30.67 -27.82
C VAL A 56 1.22 -32.05 -28.42
N LYS A 57 0.13 -32.23 -29.16
CA LYS A 57 -0.22 -33.51 -29.77
C LYS A 57 0.91 -34.00 -30.68
N GLY A 58 1.37 -35.22 -30.45
CA GLY A 58 2.48 -35.83 -31.19
C GLY A 58 3.87 -35.63 -30.56
N LEU A 59 4.00 -34.83 -29.49
CA LEU A 59 5.22 -34.76 -28.70
C LEU A 59 5.09 -35.59 -27.41
N GLU A 60 6.10 -36.41 -27.12
CA GLU A 60 6.11 -37.18 -25.88
C GLU A 60 6.32 -36.30 -24.64
N LYS A 61 7.08 -35.21 -24.73
CA LYS A 61 7.41 -34.34 -23.59
C LYS A 61 6.49 -33.12 -23.53
N LEU A 62 6.17 -32.68 -22.32
CA LEU A 62 5.58 -31.35 -22.12
C LEU A 62 6.63 -30.28 -22.44
N ILE A 63 6.20 -29.20 -23.10
CA ILE A 63 7.09 -28.13 -23.53
C ILE A 63 6.70 -26.79 -22.89
N PRO A 64 7.66 -25.89 -22.60
CA PRO A 64 7.37 -24.58 -22.03
C PRO A 64 6.74 -23.64 -23.07
N SER A 65 5.45 -23.34 -22.93
CA SER A 65 4.71 -22.44 -23.84
C SER A 65 5.34 -21.05 -23.98
N CYS A 66 6.06 -20.55 -22.97
CA CYS A 66 6.67 -19.22 -23.00
C CYS A 66 7.82 -19.07 -23.99
N SER A 67 8.44 -20.18 -24.41
CA SER A 67 9.63 -20.20 -25.28
C SER A 67 9.46 -21.15 -26.47
N SER A 68 8.24 -21.61 -26.72
CA SER A 68 7.91 -22.50 -27.84
C SER A 68 7.11 -21.71 -28.89
N PRO A 69 7.67 -21.46 -30.08
CA PRO A 69 6.98 -20.75 -31.14
C PRO A 69 5.86 -21.61 -31.76
N VAL A 70 4.80 -20.95 -32.21
CA VAL A 70 3.68 -21.60 -32.89
C VAL A 70 4.09 -22.11 -34.27
N SER A 71 3.57 -23.27 -34.66
CA SER A 71 3.68 -23.83 -36.03
C SER A 71 2.29 -24.10 -36.60
N ASN A 72 2.16 -24.05 -37.93
CA ASN A 72 0.88 -24.29 -38.58
C ASN A 72 0.36 -25.72 -38.33
N GLY A 73 -0.92 -25.87 -37.97
CA GLY A 73 -1.53 -27.16 -37.65
C GLY A 73 -1.14 -27.72 -36.28
N MET A 74 -0.45 -26.96 -35.43
CA MET A 74 -0.10 -27.37 -34.07
C MET A 74 -1.38 -27.54 -33.23
N VAL A 75 -1.45 -28.61 -32.42
CA VAL A 75 -2.56 -28.86 -31.49
C VAL A 75 -2.02 -28.89 -30.06
N VAL A 76 -2.51 -28.00 -29.21
CA VAL A 76 -2.01 -27.76 -27.85
C VAL A 76 -3.12 -27.96 -26.82
N TYR A 77 -2.81 -28.66 -25.74
CA TYR A 77 -3.63 -28.75 -24.54
C TYR A 77 -2.94 -28.02 -23.39
N THR A 78 -3.67 -27.13 -22.73
CA THR A 78 -3.13 -26.21 -21.71
C THR A 78 -3.37 -26.69 -20.28
N ASN A 79 -4.32 -27.61 -20.11
CA ASN A 79 -4.69 -28.19 -18.82
C ASN A 79 -5.15 -29.64 -18.98
N ASN A 80 -4.49 -30.56 -18.28
CA ASN A 80 -4.88 -31.96 -18.08
C ASN A 80 -4.13 -32.51 -16.85
N GLU A 81 -4.44 -33.73 -16.42
CA GLU A 81 -3.85 -34.35 -15.22
C GLU A 81 -2.31 -34.37 -15.28
N ARG A 82 -1.74 -34.77 -16.41
CA ARG A 82 -0.30 -34.80 -16.65
C ARG A 82 0.38 -33.43 -16.49
N ILE A 83 -0.24 -32.38 -17.04
CA ILE A 83 0.25 -31.00 -16.89
C ILE A 83 0.16 -30.56 -15.42
N ARG A 84 -0.94 -30.87 -14.73
CA ARG A 84 -1.15 -30.49 -13.33
C ARG A 84 -0.13 -31.16 -12.40
N GLU A 85 0.16 -32.45 -12.59
CA GLU A 85 1.19 -33.17 -11.83
C GLU A 85 2.59 -32.60 -12.07
N SER A 86 2.92 -32.27 -13.32
CA SER A 86 4.20 -31.65 -13.67
C SER A 86 4.37 -30.27 -13.02
N ARG A 87 3.32 -29.43 -13.03
CA ARG A 87 3.32 -28.12 -12.37
C ARG A 87 3.46 -28.26 -10.85
N LYS A 88 2.73 -29.19 -10.23
CA LYS A 88 2.83 -29.49 -8.79
C LYS A 88 4.26 -29.90 -8.41
N THR A 89 4.85 -30.85 -9.14
CA THR A 89 6.23 -31.30 -8.91
C THR A 89 7.23 -30.15 -9.04
N ALA A 90 7.08 -29.30 -10.05
CA ALA A 90 7.95 -28.14 -10.23
C ALA A 90 7.86 -27.17 -9.04
N LEU A 91 6.66 -26.91 -8.52
CA LEU A 91 6.47 -26.06 -7.34
C LEU A 91 7.10 -26.66 -6.08
N GLU A 92 6.89 -27.97 -5.83
CA GLU A 92 7.48 -28.66 -4.68
C GLU A 92 9.01 -28.59 -4.70
N LEU A 93 9.62 -28.74 -5.89
CA LEU A 93 11.08 -28.57 -6.06
C LEU A 93 11.53 -27.12 -5.83
N LEU A 94 10.80 -26.12 -6.33
CA LEU A 94 11.11 -24.71 -6.08
C LEU A 94 10.99 -24.35 -4.58
N LEU A 95 10.03 -24.96 -3.88
CA LEU A 95 9.77 -24.74 -2.46
C LEU A 95 10.67 -25.54 -1.52
N SER A 96 11.29 -26.63 -2.00
CA SER A 96 12.25 -27.44 -1.21
C SER A 96 13.41 -26.63 -0.62
N ASN A 97 13.68 -25.44 -1.17
CA ASN A 97 14.74 -24.55 -0.74
C ASN A 97 14.25 -23.17 -0.27
N HIS A 98 12.95 -23.04 0.02
CA HIS A 98 12.29 -21.79 0.41
C HIS A 98 12.17 -21.70 1.94
N TYR A 99 13.28 -21.36 2.62
CA TYR A 99 13.36 -21.27 4.08
C TYR A 99 12.71 -19.99 4.64
N ALA A 100 11.40 -19.83 4.47
CA ALA A 100 10.68 -18.64 4.88
C ALA A 100 9.26 -18.93 5.35
N ASP A 101 8.74 -18.02 6.18
CA ASP A 101 7.37 -18.09 6.68
C ASP A 101 6.48 -17.18 5.87
N CYS A 102 5.38 -17.73 5.35
CA CYS A 102 4.37 -16.89 4.71
C CYS A 102 3.62 -16.06 5.75
N LEU A 103 3.34 -16.65 6.93
CA LEU A 103 2.62 -16.04 8.03
C LEU A 103 3.44 -16.14 9.32
N GLY A 104 3.35 -15.12 10.18
CA GLY A 104 3.97 -15.18 11.50
C GLY A 104 3.39 -16.32 12.35
N PRO A 105 4.20 -16.96 13.22
CA PRO A 105 3.75 -18.10 14.01
C PRO A 105 2.58 -17.74 14.94
N CYS A 106 2.54 -16.50 15.43
CA CYS A 106 1.44 -15.93 16.22
C CYS A 106 0.07 -15.93 15.51
N LYS A 107 0.05 -15.83 14.17
CA LYS A 107 -1.18 -15.96 13.36
C LYS A 107 -1.49 -17.41 13.02
N ASN A 108 -0.45 -18.22 12.77
CA ASN A 108 -0.59 -19.64 12.45
C ASN A 108 -1.21 -20.44 13.60
N THR A 109 -0.88 -20.10 14.85
CA THR A 109 -1.43 -20.78 16.02
C THR A 109 -2.74 -20.20 16.51
N CYS A 110 -3.10 -18.96 16.14
CA CYS A 110 -4.38 -18.38 16.54
C CYS A 110 -5.55 -19.14 15.89
N PRO A 111 -6.46 -19.78 16.67
CA PRO A 111 -7.55 -20.57 16.10
C PRO A 111 -8.49 -19.75 15.21
N ALA A 112 -8.78 -18.51 15.62
CA ALA A 112 -9.59 -17.58 14.83
C ALA A 112 -8.85 -17.03 13.59
N GLY A 113 -7.52 -17.13 13.55
CA GLY A 113 -6.67 -16.64 12.45
C GLY A 113 -6.48 -15.11 12.44
N VAL A 114 -6.50 -14.48 13.61
CA VAL A 114 -6.34 -13.01 13.77
C VAL A 114 -4.96 -12.56 13.27
N ASP A 115 -4.91 -11.42 12.56
CA ASP A 115 -3.66 -10.89 12.01
C ASP A 115 -2.80 -10.15 13.02
N VAL A 116 -2.11 -10.92 13.87
CA VAL A 116 -1.26 -10.40 14.94
C VAL A 116 -0.20 -9.42 14.46
N GLN A 117 0.57 -9.79 13.43
CA GLN A 117 1.62 -8.91 12.92
C GLN A 117 1.05 -7.64 12.32
N GLY A 118 -0.07 -7.74 11.58
CA GLY A 118 -0.70 -6.60 10.94
C GLY A 118 -1.20 -5.56 11.93
N TYR A 119 -1.90 -5.96 13.00
CA TYR A 119 -2.39 -4.97 13.95
C TYR A 119 -1.28 -4.41 14.85
N ILE A 120 -0.25 -5.20 15.20
CA ILE A 120 0.92 -4.68 15.93
C ILE A 120 1.64 -3.61 15.10
N ALA A 121 1.76 -3.83 13.79
CA ALA A 121 2.34 -2.84 12.90
C ALA A 121 1.50 -1.54 12.86
N LEU A 122 0.17 -1.62 12.83
CA LEU A 122 -0.71 -0.45 12.92
C LEU A 122 -0.57 0.28 14.26
N MET A 123 -0.56 -0.45 15.37
CA MET A 123 -0.37 0.11 16.71
C MET A 123 0.98 0.80 16.87
N SER A 124 2.05 0.29 16.24
CA SER A 124 3.36 0.95 16.25
C SER A 124 3.35 2.34 15.58
N MET A 125 2.33 2.63 14.78
CA MET A 125 2.10 3.91 14.10
C MET A 125 0.98 4.73 14.77
N GLY A 126 0.48 4.33 15.94
CA GLY A 126 -0.64 4.99 16.62
C GLY A 126 -2.02 4.79 15.96
N LYS A 127 -2.13 3.88 14.99
CA LYS A 127 -3.37 3.60 14.23
C LYS A 127 -4.24 2.56 14.93
N TYR A 128 -4.76 2.92 16.11
CA TYR A 128 -5.47 1.99 16.99
C TYR A 128 -6.85 1.59 16.46
N ARG A 129 -7.59 2.52 15.86
CA ARG A 129 -8.92 2.24 15.25
C ARG A 129 -8.78 1.23 14.11
N GLU A 130 -7.77 1.38 13.26
CA GLU A 130 -7.48 0.48 12.15
C GLU A 130 -6.98 -0.88 12.66
N ALA A 131 -6.22 -0.90 13.75
CA ALA A 131 -5.79 -2.14 14.41
C ALA A 131 -7.00 -2.94 14.91
N VAL A 132 -7.99 -2.31 15.54
CA VAL A 132 -9.23 -2.96 15.99
C VAL A 132 -10.07 -3.45 14.83
N ARG A 133 -10.23 -2.64 13.77
CA ARG A 133 -10.87 -3.09 12.52
C ARG A 133 -10.24 -4.39 12.02
N LEU A 134 -8.91 -4.45 11.92
CA LEU A 134 -8.19 -5.64 11.44
C LEU A 134 -8.35 -6.85 12.38
N ILE A 135 -8.52 -6.62 13.69
CA ILE A 135 -8.86 -7.70 14.64
C ILE A 135 -10.29 -8.20 14.39
N LYS A 136 -11.25 -7.28 14.25
CA LYS A 136 -12.68 -7.55 14.02
C LYS A 136 -12.97 -8.27 12.69
N ASP A 137 -12.05 -8.24 11.71
CA ASP A 137 -12.11 -9.05 10.49
C ASP A 137 -12.16 -10.58 10.76
N LYS A 138 -11.63 -11.01 11.92
CA LYS A 138 -11.55 -12.43 12.31
C LYS A 138 -12.13 -12.73 13.67
N ASN A 139 -12.12 -11.76 14.58
CA ASN A 139 -12.63 -11.89 15.93
C ASN A 139 -13.54 -10.70 16.28
N PRO A 140 -14.87 -10.86 16.27
CA PRO A 140 -15.80 -9.79 16.66
C PRO A 140 -15.87 -9.55 18.17
N LEU A 141 -15.12 -10.33 18.97
CA LEU A 141 -15.07 -10.21 20.43
C LEU A 141 -13.68 -9.79 20.97
N PRO A 142 -13.06 -8.70 20.47
CA PRO A 142 -11.73 -8.28 20.93
C PRO A 142 -11.66 -7.81 22.40
N LEU A 143 -12.69 -7.17 22.96
CA LEU A 143 -12.74 -6.75 24.37
C LEU A 143 -12.72 -7.95 25.31
N VAL A 144 -13.52 -8.98 25.00
CA VAL A 144 -13.50 -10.26 25.73
C VAL A 144 -12.14 -10.92 25.57
N CYS A 145 -11.67 -11.07 24.33
CA CYS A 145 -10.42 -11.78 24.07
C CYS A 145 -9.19 -11.07 24.64
N GLY A 146 -9.17 -9.75 24.79
CA GLY A 146 -8.09 -9.03 25.46
C GLY A 146 -7.99 -9.28 26.97
N ARG A 147 -8.99 -9.96 27.55
CA ARG A 147 -9.07 -10.24 28.99
C ARG A 147 -8.97 -11.73 29.34
N VAL A 148 -9.48 -12.60 28.47
CA VAL A 148 -9.64 -14.04 28.80
C VAL A 148 -8.93 -14.99 27.83
N CYS A 149 -8.20 -14.48 26.84
CA CYS A 149 -7.51 -15.33 25.87
C CYS A 149 -6.38 -16.13 26.52
N VAL A 150 -6.15 -17.34 26.02
CA VAL A 150 -5.07 -18.24 26.47
C VAL A 150 -3.73 -18.00 25.77
N ARG A 151 -3.64 -16.99 24.90
CA ARG A 151 -2.39 -16.43 24.35
C ARG A 151 -1.47 -17.42 23.63
N GLU A 152 -2.01 -18.40 22.89
CA GLU A 152 -1.20 -19.33 22.06
C GLU A 152 -0.27 -18.61 21.06
N CYS A 153 -0.66 -17.39 20.66
CA CYS A 153 0.14 -16.51 19.83
C CYS A 153 1.45 -16.04 20.51
N GLU A 154 1.46 -15.90 21.83
CA GLU A 154 2.63 -15.55 22.64
C GLU A 154 3.51 -16.79 22.87
N THR A 155 2.91 -17.95 23.14
CA THR A 155 3.64 -19.23 23.25
C THR A 155 4.41 -19.56 21.98
N ALA A 156 3.80 -19.33 20.81
CA ALA A 156 4.43 -19.54 19.51
C ALA A 156 5.34 -18.39 19.05
N CYS A 157 5.47 -17.32 19.82
CA CYS A 157 6.24 -16.15 19.41
C CYS A 157 7.74 -16.46 19.34
N ARG A 158 8.37 -16.21 18.19
CA ARG A 158 9.82 -16.44 18.01
C ARG A 158 10.72 -15.57 18.87
N ARG A 159 10.16 -14.53 19.49
CA ARG A 159 10.90 -13.72 20.47
C ARG A 159 11.32 -14.54 21.70
N ASN A 160 10.62 -15.65 21.99
CA ASN A 160 11.03 -16.65 23.00
C ASN A 160 12.44 -17.23 22.78
N LEU A 161 12.96 -17.18 21.54
CA LEU A 161 14.33 -17.61 21.20
C LEU A 161 15.38 -16.50 21.42
N VAL A 162 14.99 -15.35 21.97
CA VAL A 162 15.83 -14.16 22.21
C VAL A 162 15.74 -13.74 23.68
N ASP A 163 14.51 -13.46 24.11
CA ASP A 163 14.10 -13.06 25.45
C ASP A 163 12.64 -13.51 25.69
N ASP A 164 11.73 -12.63 26.11
CA ASP A 164 10.33 -12.93 26.40
C ASP A 164 9.42 -12.74 25.17
N PRO A 165 8.24 -13.36 25.09
CA PRO A 165 7.34 -13.15 23.97
C PRO A 165 6.84 -11.69 23.95
N VAL A 166 6.37 -11.26 22.78
CA VAL A 166 5.65 -9.97 22.68
C VAL A 166 4.33 -10.10 23.44
N GLY A 167 3.95 -9.08 24.20
CA GLY A 167 2.66 -8.93 24.89
C GLY A 167 1.50 -8.69 23.93
N ILE A 168 1.28 -9.66 23.03
CA ILE A 168 0.31 -9.63 21.95
C ILE A 168 -1.11 -9.41 22.49
N ASP A 169 -1.48 -10.10 23.58
CA ASP A 169 -2.82 -10.00 24.15
C ASP A 169 -3.05 -8.63 24.81
N TYR A 170 -2.03 -8.09 25.47
CA TYR A 170 -2.06 -6.77 26.07
C TYR A 170 -2.23 -5.66 25.03
N LEU A 171 -1.55 -5.79 23.89
CA LEU A 171 -1.73 -4.89 22.74
C LEU A 171 -3.15 -4.99 22.17
N LYS A 172 -3.67 -6.21 22.01
CA LYS A 172 -5.06 -6.42 21.55
C LYS A 172 -6.07 -5.78 22.50
N ARG A 173 -5.87 -5.94 23.81
CA ARG A 173 -6.69 -5.30 24.85
C ARG A 173 -6.65 -3.79 24.73
N PHE A 174 -5.45 -3.20 24.67
CA PHE A 174 -5.31 -1.76 24.53
C PHE A 174 -6.05 -1.23 23.31
N ALA A 175 -5.90 -1.89 22.16
CA ALA A 175 -6.61 -1.52 20.95
C ALA A 175 -8.13 -1.57 21.17
N ALA A 176 -8.64 -2.69 21.71
CA ALA A 176 -10.07 -2.88 21.98
C ALA A 176 -10.62 -1.85 22.98
N ASP A 177 -9.89 -1.53 24.04
CA ASP A 177 -10.31 -0.55 25.04
C ASP A 177 -10.39 0.88 24.45
N ASN A 178 -9.54 1.22 23.47
CA ASN A 178 -9.62 2.50 22.75
C ASN A 178 -10.83 2.59 21.79
N ASP A 179 -11.46 1.46 21.47
CA ASP A 179 -12.66 1.39 20.61
C ASP A 179 -13.97 1.58 21.40
N ILE A 180 -13.90 1.74 22.73
CA ILE A 180 -15.11 1.75 23.58
C ILE A 180 -15.98 2.99 23.37
N GLU A 181 -15.38 4.17 23.28
CA GLU A 181 -16.10 5.46 23.23
C GLU A 181 -16.58 5.80 21.81
N ASP A 182 -15.80 5.45 20.80
CA ASP A 182 -16.15 5.56 19.38
C ASP A 182 -15.90 4.21 18.70
N PRO A 183 -16.83 3.25 18.79
CA PRO A 183 -16.62 1.91 18.26
C PRO A 183 -16.60 1.92 16.74
N TRP A 184 -15.57 1.29 16.18
CA TRP A 184 -15.54 0.99 14.76
C TRP A 184 -16.71 0.07 14.38
N GLN A 185 -17.46 0.48 13.37
CA GLN A 185 -18.57 -0.29 12.82
C GLN A 185 -18.25 -0.81 11.41
N PRO A 186 -18.58 -2.07 11.11
CA PRO A 186 -18.43 -2.64 9.79
C PRO A 186 -19.49 -2.10 8.82
N GLU A 187 -19.14 -2.02 7.54
CA GLU A 187 -20.11 -1.78 6.48
C GLU A 187 -20.99 -3.03 6.27
N LEU A 188 -22.30 -2.82 6.19
CA LEU A 188 -23.28 -3.89 6.01
C LEU A 188 -23.69 -4.03 4.54
N SER A 189 -23.70 -5.27 4.05
CA SER A 189 -24.29 -5.59 2.75
C SER A 189 -25.81 -5.36 2.78
N ALA A 190 -26.40 -5.07 1.62
CA ALA A 190 -27.85 -5.02 1.48
C ALA A 190 -28.48 -6.35 1.92
N ARG A 191 -29.65 -6.28 2.57
CA ARG A 191 -30.33 -7.50 3.07
C ARG A 191 -30.73 -8.38 1.90
N ASN A 192 -30.35 -9.66 1.95
CA ASN A 192 -30.60 -10.64 0.88
C ASN A 192 -31.94 -11.39 1.04
N GLY A 193 -32.72 -11.07 2.08
CA GLY A 193 -34.03 -11.69 2.36
C GLY A 193 -33.97 -13.08 3.00
N LYS A 194 -32.78 -13.61 3.27
CA LYS A 194 -32.55 -14.95 3.82
C LYS A 194 -32.44 -14.93 5.34
N LYS A 195 -33.07 -15.89 6.01
CA LYS A 195 -33.18 -15.96 7.47
C LYS A 195 -32.39 -17.13 8.04
N ILE A 196 -31.59 -16.89 9.08
CA ILE A 196 -30.75 -17.92 9.71
C ILE A 196 -31.08 -18.05 11.20
N ALA A 197 -31.37 -19.26 11.67
CA ALA A 197 -31.58 -19.50 13.10
C ALA A 197 -30.26 -19.89 13.76
N ILE A 198 -29.90 -19.22 14.85
CA ILE A 198 -28.72 -19.51 15.65
C ILE A 198 -29.19 -19.90 17.04
N VAL A 199 -28.91 -21.13 17.46
CA VAL A 199 -29.30 -21.64 18.78
C VAL A 199 -28.07 -21.60 19.69
N GLY A 200 -28.14 -20.78 20.73
CA GLY A 200 -27.03 -20.47 21.64
C GLY A 200 -26.44 -19.07 21.38
N GLY A 201 -26.48 -18.22 22.39
CA GLY A 201 -25.99 -16.84 22.41
C GLY A 201 -24.58 -16.68 22.97
N GLY A 202 -23.76 -17.74 22.93
CA GLY A 202 -22.36 -17.73 23.36
C GLY A 202 -21.39 -17.19 22.29
N PRO A 203 -20.06 -17.27 22.51
CA PRO A 203 -19.06 -16.72 21.58
C PRO A 203 -19.17 -17.25 20.14
N ALA A 204 -19.46 -18.55 19.97
CA ALA A 204 -19.66 -19.13 18.64
C ALA A 204 -20.92 -18.59 17.95
N GLY A 205 -22.05 -18.52 18.67
CA GLY A 205 -23.31 -18.01 18.13
C GLY A 205 -23.25 -16.53 17.78
N LEU A 206 -22.72 -15.70 18.68
CA LEU A 206 -22.49 -14.27 18.44
C LEU A 206 -21.58 -14.03 17.23
N THR A 207 -20.49 -14.80 17.11
CA THR A 207 -19.58 -14.69 15.98
C THR A 207 -20.24 -15.10 14.67
N CYS A 208 -21.01 -16.18 14.66
CA CYS A 208 -21.75 -16.64 13.49
C CYS A 208 -22.77 -15.57 13.04
N ALA A 209 -23.52 -15.00 13.99
CA ALA A 209 -24.49 -13.93 13.73
C ALA A 209 -23.81 -12.69 13.13
N TYR A 210 -22.68 -12.25 13.70
CA TYR A 210 -21.90 -11.12 13.20
C TYR A 210 -21.54 -11.31 11.71
N PHE A 211 -20.87 -12.41 11.36
CA PHE A 211 -20.40 -12.63 9.98
C PHE A 211 -21.53 -12.86 8.97
N LEU A 212 -22.64 -13.47 9.39
CA LEU A 212 -23.83 -13.61 8.53
C LEU A 212 -24.50 -12.26 8.27
N THR A 213 -24.60 -11.41 9.29
CA THR A 213 -25.15 -10.05 9.14
C THR A 213 -24.32 -9.21 8.15
N LEU A 214 -22.98 -9.29 8.20
CA LEU A 214 -22.12 -8.60 7.24
C LEU A 214 -22.38 -9.02 5.77
N LYS A 215 -22.81 -10.26 5.56
CA LYS A 215 -23.19 -10.83 4.26
C LYS A 215 -24.64 -10.53 3.84
N GLY A 216 -25.38 -9.75 4.64
CA GLY A 216 -26.76 -9.34 4.34
C GLY A 216 -27.84 -10.32 4.79
N TYR A 217 -27.50 -11.39 5.51
CA TYR A 217 -28.48 -12.29 6.10
C TYR A 217 -29.20 -11.65 7.29
N SER A 218 -30.36 -12.20 7.66
CA SER A 218 -31.10 -11.82 8.87
C SER A 218 -31.05 -12.94 9.90
N PRO A 219 -30.02 -12.98 10.77
CA PRO A 219 -29.91 -13.99 11.82
C PRO A 219 -30.82 -13.69 13.02
N THR A 220 -31.40 -14.76 13.59
CA THR A 220 -32.13 -14.73 14.86
C THR A 220 -31.43 -15.65 15.85
N ILE A 221 -30.95 -15.12 16.98
CA ILE A 221 -30.36 -15.87 18.08
C ILE A 221 -31.45 -16.31 19.04
N PHE A 222 -31.53 -17.61 19.31
CA PHE A 222 -32.36 -18.22 20.35
C PHE A 222 -31.46 -18.64 21.51
N GLU A 223 -31.66 -18.05 22.69
CA GLU A 223 -30.86 -18.29 23.89
C GLU A 223 -31.74 -18.81 25.03
N LYS A 224 -31.31 -19.89 25.68
CA LYS A 224 -31.99 -20.49 26.83
C LYS A 224 -31.97 -19.58 28.05
N SER A 225 -30.87 -18.86 28.25
CA SER A 225 -30.63 -18.02 29.42
C SER A 225 -31.30 -16.63 29.27
N PRO A 226 -31.47 -15.88 30.37
CA PRO A 226 -32.05 -14.53 30.30
C PRO A 226 -31.20 -13.51 29.54
N GLN A 227 -29.87 -13.73 29.46
CA GLN A 227 -28.92 -12.83 28.81
C GLN A 227 -27.94 -13.60 27.91
N LEU A 228 -27.48 -12.94 26.85
CA LEU A 228 -26.46 -13.46 25.93
C LEU A 228 -25.07 -13.51 26.57
N GLY A 229 -24.14 -14.22 25.95
CA GLY A 229 -22.75 -14.36 26.36
C GLY A 229 -22.36 -15.79 26.76
N GLY A 230 -23.34 -16.66 27.03
CA GLY A 230 -23.10 -18.06 27.40
C GLY A 230 -22.06 -18.19 28.52
N MET A 231 -21.07 -19.07 28.35
CA MET A 231 -20.02 -19.28 29.36
C MET A 231 -19.13 -18.04 29.62
N LEU A 232 -19.07 -17.06 28.71
CA LEU A 232 -18.38 -15.79 28.99
C LEU A 232 -19.10 -14.99 30.09
N ARG A 233 -20.43 -15.03 30.11
CA ARG A 233 -21.24 -14.41 31.16
C ARG A 233 -21.24 -15.28 32.41
N TYR A 234 -21.63 -16.54 32.27
CA TYR A 234 -21.98 -17.40 33.39
C TYR A 234 -20.82 -18.22 33.95
N GLY A 235 -19.65 -18.21 33.31
CA GLY A 235 -18.49 -19.01 33.70
C GLY A 235 -17.21 -18.23 33.99
N ILE A 236 -17.18 -16.92 33.77
CA ILE A 236 -16.00 -16.07 34.02
C ILE A 236 -16.38 -14.98 35.04
N PRO A 237 -15.61 -14.74 36.10
CA PRO A 237 -15.94 -13.77 37.13
C PRO A 237 -15.73 -12.29 36.70
N GLU A 238 -16.37 -11.35 37.41
CA GLU A 238 -16.34 -9.90 37.14
C GLU A 238 -14.93 -9.30 37.13
N TYR A 239 -14.07 -9.71 38.07
CA TYR A 239 -12.71 -9.17 38.20
C TYR A 239 -11.80 -9.48 37.00
N ARG A 240 -12.21 -10.44 36.15
CA ARG A 240 -11.48 -10.91 34.98
C ARG A 240 -12.19 -10.50 33.67
N LEU A 241 -13.51 -10.64 33.61
CA LEU A 241 -14.31 -10.17 32.50
C LEU A 241 -15.52 -9.39 33.03
N PRO A 242 -15.39 -8.06 33.15
CA PRO A 242 -16.47 -7.20 33.60
C PRO A 242 -17.70 -7.35 32.69
N LYS A 243 -18.88 -7.59 33.28
CA LYS A 243 -20.11 -7.80 32.49
C LYS A 243 -20.53 -6.58 31.70
N ALA A 244 -20.25 -5.38 32.21
CA ALA A 244 -20.45 -4.16 31.45
C ALA A 244 -19.65 -4.13 30.13
N MET A 245 -18.43 -4.68 30.11
CA MET A 245 -17.63 -4.76 28.87
C MET A 245 -18.19 -5.82 27.92
N LEU A 246 -18.60 -6.97 28.45
CA LEU A 246 -19.26 -8.02 27.67
C LEU A 246 -20.58 -7.53 27.05
N ASP A 247 -21.39 -6.80 27.82
CA ASP A 247 -22.66 -6.22 27.37
C ASP A 247 -22.43 -5.23 26.23
N ARG A 248 -21.45 -4.32 26.35
CA ARG A 248 -21.10 -3.39 25.26
C ARG A 248 -20.79 -4.13 23.96
N GLU A 249 -19.94 -5.16 24.04
CA GLU A 249 -19.51 -5.90 22.85
C GLU A 249 -20.64 -6.74 22.23
N ILE A 250 -21.51 -7.33 23.06
CA ILE A 250 -22.72 -8.01 22.60
C ILE A 250 -23.66 -7.01 21.90
N THR A 251 -23.89 -5.85 22.52
CA THR A 251 -24.73 -4.79 21.95
C THR A 251 -24.21 -4.34 20.58
N TRP A 252 -22.90 -4.17 20.41
CA TRP A 252 -22.31 -3.84 19.11
C TRP A 252 -22.61 -4.88 18.03
N ILE A 253 -22.71 -6.16 18.37
CA ILE A 253 -23.08 -7.21 17.43
C ILE A 253 -24.59 -7.18 17.15
N THR A 254 -25.42 -7.02 18.19
CA THR A 254 -26.88 -7.04 18.03
C THR A 254 -27.41 -5.84 17.27
N ASP A 255 -26.80 -4.67 17.46
CA ASP A 255 -27.18 -3.41 16.81
C ASP A 255 -26.94 -3.41 15.30
N LEU A 256 -26.15 -4.37 14.77
CA LEU A 256 -26.05 -4.62 13.33
C LEU A 256 -27.34 -5.23 12.73
N GLY A 257 -28.37 -5.46 13.55
CA GLY A 257 -29.67 -6.00 13.15
C GLY A 257 -29.79 -7.50 13.33
N VAL A 258 -29.22 -8.05 14.41
CA VAL A 258 -29.42 -9.44 14.84
C VAL A 258 -30.64 -9.48 15.76
N GLU A 259 -31.62 -10.31 15.43
CA GLU A 259 -32.78 -10.51 16.31
C GLU A 259 -32.40 -11.47 17.45
N VAL A 260 -32.87 -11.19 18.67
CA VAL A 260 -32.54 -11.98 19.86
C VAL A 260 -33.82 -12.42 20.57
N LYS A 261 -33.91 -13.71 20.87
CA LYS A 261 -34.98 -14.34 21.66
C LYS A 261 -34.36 -15.09 22.83
N THR A 262 -34.42 -14.49 24.02
CA THR A 262 -33.95 -15.11 25.27
C THR A 262 -35.05 -15.95 25.91
N ASN A 263 -34.68 -16.79 26.89
CA ASN A 263 -35.58 -17.75 27.53
C ASN A 263 -36.26 -18.70 26.53
N ALA A 264 -35.57 -19.08 25.47
CA ALA A 264 -36.07 -19.96 24.42
C ALA A 264 -35.20 -21.22 24.33
N THR A 265 -35.77 -22.37 24.68
CA THR A 265 -35.06 -23.65 24.82
C THR A 265 -35.38 -24.60 23.66
N LEU A 266 -34.35 -24.98 22.89
CA LEU A 266 -34.47 -25.99 21.84
C LEU A 266 -34.82 -27.36 22.44
N GLY A 267 -35.84 -28.01 21.90
CA GLY A 267 -36.36 -29.30 22.38
C GLY A 267 -37.48 -29.19 23.42
N GLU A 268 -37.76 -27.98 23.92
CA GLU A 268 -38.88 -27.69 24.82
C GLU A 268 -39.85 -26.70 24.17
N ASP A 269 -39.36 -25.50 23.79
CA ASP A 269 -40.19 -24.42 23.24
C ASP A 269 -40.31 -24.48 21.71
N PHE A 270 -39.29 -25.01 21.02
CA PHE A 270 -39.23 -25.16 19.57
C PHE A 270 -38.33 -26.32 19.15
N THR A 271 -38.43 -26.76 17.89
CA THR A 271 -37.59 -27.83 17.32
C THR A 271 -36.84 -27.36 16.07
N ILE A 272 -35.87 -28.14 15.59
CA ILE A 272 -35.16 -27.86 14.34
C ILE A 272 -36.17 -27.86 13.17
N GLU A 273 -37.13 -28.78 13.16
CA GLU A 273 -38.20 -28.83 12.15
C GLU A 273 -39.13 -27.62 12.20
N SER A 274 -39.47 -27.11 13.39
CA SER A 274 -40.32 -25.92 13.49
C SER A 274 -39.60 -24.69 12.95
N LEU A 275 -38.30 -24.52 13.24
CA LEU A 275 -37.50 -23.43 12.66
C LEU A 275 -37.46 -23.50 11.13
N LYS A 276 -37.30 -24.69 10.54
CA LYS A 276 -37.36 -24.85 9.08
C LYS A 276 -38.75 -24.46 8.52
N LYS A 277 -39.83 -24.79 9.23
CA LYS A 277 -41.20 -24.41 8.85
C LYS A 277 -41.46 -22.91 8.97
N ASP A 278 -40.81 -22.25 9.93
CA ASP A 278 -40.90 -20.80 10.16
C ASP A 278 -40.11 -19.98 9.11
N GLY A 279 -39.51 -20.66 8.12
CA GLY A 279 -38.86 -20.04 6.96
C GLY A 279 -37.39 -19.71 7.18
N PHE A 280 -36.72 -20.34 8.14
CA PHE A 280 -35.26 -20.26 8.27
C PHE A 280 -34.57 -21.15 7.22
N ASP A 281 -33.68 -20.57 6.41
CA ASP A 281 -32.96 -21.24 5.33
C ASP A 281 -31.85 -22.18 5.86
N ALA A 282 -31.30 -21.90 7.04
CA ALA A 282 -30.30 -22.72 7.71
C ALA A 282 -30.37 -22.56 9.24
N VAL A 283 -29.82 -23.54 9.97
CA VAL A 283 -29.76 -23.55 11.44
C VAL A 283 -28.33 -23.78 11.92
N PHE A 284 -27.86 -23.00 12.90
CA PHE A 284 -26.57 -23.21 13.56
C PHE A 284 -26.76 -23.53 15.05
N LEU A 285 -26.19 -24.64 15.52
CA LEU A 285 -26.27 -25.12 16.90
C LEU A 285 -24.97 -24.84 17.66
N SER A 286 -25.05 -24.04 18.72
CA SER A 286 -23.91 -23.58 19.53
C SER A 286 -24.21 -23.55 21.04
N ILE A 287 -24.95 -24.55 21.52
CA ILE A 287 -25.57 -24.63 22.85
C ILE A 287 -24.61 -24.72 24.06
N GLY A 288 -23.29 -24.81 23.83
CA GLY A 288 -22.26 -24.76 24.89
C GLY A 288 -22.22 -25.99 25.83
N ALA A 289 -21.14 -26.12 26.61
CA ALA A 289 -21.01 -27.15 27.65
C ALA A 289 -21.33 -26.56 29.03
N GLN A 290 -22.63 -26.44 29.33
CA GLN A 290 -23.10 -25.63 30.45
C GLN A 290 -23.25 -26.39 31.78
N LYS A 291 -23.22 -27.73 31.76
CA LYS A 291 -23.51 -28.58 32.92
C LYS A 291 -22.24 -28.89 33.70
N ALA A 292 -22.21 -28.63 35.01
CA ALA A 292 -21.06 -28.97 35.84
C ALA A 292 -20.90 -30.50 35.98
N LYS A 293 -19.66 -30.99 35.84
CA LYS A 293 -19.35 -32.39 36.11
C LYS A 293 -19.23 -32.63 37.62
N ARG A 294 -19.86 -33.71 38.11
CA ARG A 294 -19.82 -34.14 39.51
C ARG A 294 -18.59 -35.00 39.80
N MET A 295 -18.07 -34.94 41.03
CA MET A 295 -16.93 -35.74 41.50
C MET A 295 -17.21 -37.24 41.45
N GLY A 296 -18.49 -37.63 41.53
CA GLY A 296 -18.91 -39.03 41.52
C GLY A 296 -18.68 -39.70 42.87
N ILE A 297 -18.82 -38.92 43.94
CA ILE A 297 -18.68 -39.36 45.33
C ILE A 297 -20.07 -39.45 45.96
N ASP A 298 -20.31 -40.50 46.74
CA ASP A 298 -21.58 -40.68 47.43
C ASP A 298 -21.88 -39.52 48.39
N GLY A 299 -23.09 -38.96 48.30
CA GLY A 299 -23.55 -37.83 49.12
C GLY A 299 -23.29 -36.43 48.55
N GLU A 300 -22.69 -36.30 47.35
CA GLU A 300 -22.33 -35.02 46.74
C GLU A 300 -23.52 -34.05 46.55
N ASP A 301 -24.67 -34.52 46.05
CA ASP A 301 -25.85 -33.67 45.83
C ASP A 301 -26.72 -33.50 47.10
N ALA A 302 -26.47 -34.26 48.16
CA ALA A 302 -27.28 -34.28 49.39
C ALA A 302 -26.66 -33.51 50.56
N THR A 303 -25.42 -33.03 50.42
CA THR A 303 -24.65 -32.38 51.50
C THR A 303 -24.66 -30.86 51.35
N GLU A 304 -25.08 -30.15 52.39
CA GLU A 304 -24.98 -28.70 52.45
C GLU A 304 -23.51 -28.27 52.50
N GLY A 305 -23.11 -27.36 51.60
CA GLY A 305 -21.73 -26.89 51.46
C GLY A 305 -20.97 -27.50 50.29
N VAL A 306 -21.59 -28.34 49.45
CA VAL A 306 -20.98 -28.88 48.22
C VAL A 306 -21.66 -28.31 46.98
N ILE A 307 -20.89 -27.78 46.02
CA ILE A 307 -21.43 -27.20 44.77
C ILE A 307 -20.52 -27.48 43.56
N GLY A 308 -21.09 -27.58 42.36
CA GLY A 308 -20.32 -27.63 41.11
C GLY A 308 -19.69 -26.28 40.78
N GLY A 309 -18.47 -26.25 40.25
CA GLY A 309 -17.74 -25.01 39.94
C GLY A 309 -18.44 -24.13 38.90
N ALA A 310 -18.98 -24.73 37.82
CA ALA A 310 -19.76 -23.98 36.85
C ALA A 310 -21.10 -23.47 37.43
N ASP A 311 -21.70 -24.23 38.36
CA ASP A 311 -22.93 -23.83 39.05
C ASP A 311 -22.65 -22.65 40.00
N PHE A 312 -21.54 -22.70 40.74
CA PHE A 312 -21.07 -21.64 41.63
C PHE A 312 -20.82 -20.32 40.88
N LEU A 313 -20.06 -20.37 39.80
CA LEU A 313 -19.79 -19.17 38.98
C LEU A 313 -21.05 -18.65 38.28
N ARG A 314 -22.00 -19.52 37.94
CA ARG A 314 -23.31 -19.10 37.42
C ARG A 314 -24.15 -18.42 38.49
N GLN A 315 -24.18 -18.94 39.72
CA GLN A 315 -24.90 -18.33 40.86
C GLN A 315 -24.34 -16.95 41.21
N MET A 316 -23.06 -16.70 40.97
CA MET A 316 -22.46 -15.37 41.11
C MET A 316 -23.09 -14.30 40.20
N GLN A 317 -23.75 -14.72 39.12
CA GLN A 317 -24.48 -13.82 38.21
C GLN A 317 -25.95 -13.61 38.61
N SER A 318 -26.41 -14.28 39.67
CA SER A 318 -27.76 -14.10 40.19
C SER A 318 -27.80 -13.01 41.27
N GLU A 319 -28.97 -12.42 41.51
CA GLU A 319 -29.15 -11.41 42.57
C GLU A 319 -28.74 -11.94 43.95
N LYS A 320 -28.92 -13.25 44.19
CA LYS A 320 -28.53 -13.92 45.42
C LYS A 320 -27.20 -14.64 45.24
N LYS A 321 -26.11 -13.93 45.56
CA LYS A 321 -24.76 -14.50 45.54
C LYS A 321 -24.64 -15.74 46.47
N PRO A 322 -23.84 -16.75 46.10
CA PRO A 322 -23.57 -17.90 46.96
C PRO A 322 -22.90 -17.46 48.27
N ALA A 323 -23.39 -17.98 49.40
CA ALA A 323 -22.82 -17.71 50.71
C ALA A 323 -21.55 -18.57 50.90
N ILE A 324 -20.39 -17.95 50.73
CA ILE A 324 -19.09 -18.55 51.04
C ILE A 324 -18.69 -18.21 52.47
N TYR A 325 -18.17 -19.19 53.21
CA TYR A 325 -17.75 -19.04 54.60
C TYR A 325 -16.67 -20.08 54.96
N GLY A 326 -15.93 -19.82 56.04
CA GLY A 326 -14.96 -20.75 56.61
C GLY A 326 -13.85 -21.17 55.63
N LYS A 327 -13.47 -22.44 55.69
CA LYS A 327 -12.43 -23.06 54.85
C LYS A 327 -13.04 -23.68 53.60
N VAL A 328 -12.65 -23.17 52.43
CA VAL A 328 -13.15 -23.62 51.12
C VAL A 328 -12.13 -24.52 50.43
N VAL A 329 -12.56 -25.69 49.96
CA VAL A 329 -11.74 -26.56 49.10
C VAL A 329 -12.29 -26.57 47.68
N VAL A 330 -11.44 -26.26 46.69
CA VAL A 330 -11.79 -26.33 45.27
C VAL A 330 -11.10 -27.53 44.64
N VAL A 331 -11.86 -28.51 44.16
CA VAL A 331 -11.34 -29.72 43.55
C VAL A 331 -11.22 -29.52 42.05
N GLY A 332 -9.99 -29.45 41.53
CA GLY A 332 -9.75 -29.20 40.11
C GLY A 332 -8.42 -28.53 39.84
N GLY A 333 -8.10 -28.32 38.56
CA GLY A 333 -6.86 -27.61 38.17
C GLY A 333 -6.97 -26.82 36.87
N GLY A 334 -8.18 -26.68 36.31
CA GLY A 334 -8.44 -25.84 35.12
C GLY A 334 -8.82 -24.41 35.50
N ASN A 335 -9.05 -23.55 34.51
CA ASN A 335 -9.38 -22.13 34.73
C ASN A 335 -10.61 -21.95 35.65
N THR A 336 -11.66 -22.75 35.50
CA THR A 336 -12.82 -22.72 36.41
C THR A 336 -12.45 -22.95 37.88
N ALA A 337 -11.45 -23.79 38.16
CA ALA A 337 -10.98 -24.04 39.53
C ALA A 337 -10.24 -22.82 40.10
N ILE A 338 -9.37 -22.19 39.30
CA ILE A 338 -8.70 -20.94 39.68
C ILE A 338 -9.71 -19.82 39.89
N ASP A 339 -10.63 -19.63 38.94
CA ASP A 339 -11.65 -18.59 38.98
C ASP A 339 -12.54 -18.77 40.22
N ALA A 340 -12.96 -20.01 40.54
CA ALA A 340 -13.73 -20.31 41.74
C ALA A 340 -12.94 -20.02 43.02
N ALA A 341 -11.68 -20.45 43.10
CA ALA A 341 -10.85 -20.26 44.29
C ALA A 341 -10.61 -18.76 44.60
N ARG A 342 -10.20 -18.00 43.58
CA ARG A 342 -9.98 -16.54 43.69
C ARG A 342 -11.27 -15.78 43.98
N THR A 343 -12.40 -16.24 43.45
CA THR A 343 -13.72 -15.68 43.78
C THR A 343 -14.10 -15.96 45.24
N SER A 344 -13.83 -17.17 45.75
CA SER A 344 -14.10 -17.51 47.15
C SER A 344 -13.34 -16.62 48.14
N LEU A 345 -12.07 -16.28 47.86
CA LEU A 345 -11.31 -15.32 48.66
C LEU A 345 -12.01 -13.95 48.72
N ARG A 346 -12.43 -13.44 47.56
CA ARG A 346 -13.12 -12.14 47.42
C ARG A 346 -14.49 -12.08 48.10
N LEU A 347 -15.11 -13.24 48.32
CA LEU A 347 -16.36 -13.38 49.05
C LEU A 347 -16.18 -13.56 50.56
N GLY A 348 -14.93 -13.54 51.06
CA GLY A 348 -14.64 -13.59 52.49
C GLY A 348 -14.36 -14.98 53.04
N ALA A 349 -13.95 -15.95 52.22
CA ALA A 349 -13.42 -17.22 52.73
C ALA A 349 -12.20 -16.96 53.65
N GLU A 350 -12.15 -17.62 54.80
CA GLU A 350 -11.02 -17.50 55.73
C GLU A 350 -9.75 -18.13 55.15
N LYS A 351 -9.92 -19.21 54.39
CA LYS A 351 -8.86 -19.95 53.73
C LYS A 351 -9.41 -20.68 52.50
N VAL A 352 -8.68 -20.63 51.40
CA VAL A 352 -9.03 -21.37 50.18
C VAL A 352 -7.91 -22.32 49.80
N THR A 353 -8.26 -23.58 49.50
CA THR A 353 -7.32 -24.62 49.10
C THR A 353 -7.76 -25.26 47.80
N ILE A 354 -6.90 -25.27 46.79
CA ILE A 354 -7.09 -26.04 45.56
C ILE A 354 -6.53 -27.45 45.75
N LEU A 355 -7.37 -28.45 45.51
CA LEU A 355 -7.01 -29.86 45.55
C LEU A 355 -6.84 -30.38 44.11
N TYR A 356 -5.62 -30.78 43.74
CA TYR A 356 -5.33 -31.24 42.40
C TYR A 356 -4.62 -32.60 42.38
N ARG A 357 -5.18 -33.54 41.61
CA ARG A 357 -4.73 -34.94 41.54
C ARG A 357 -3.37 -35.17 40.85
N ARG A 358 -2.73 -34.11 40.35
CA ARG A 358 -1.41 -34.15 39.68
C ARG A 358 -0.52 -33.02 40.21
N THR A 359 0.62 -32.76 39.58
CA THR A 359 1.51 -31.66 39.96
C THR A 359 1.14 -30.37 39.23
N ARG A 360 1.73 -29.24 39.65
CA ARG A 360 1.57 -27.92 39.00
C ARG A 360 1.78 -27.99 37.48
N LYS A 361 2.79 -28.74 37.02
CA LYS A 361 3.14 -28.86 35.60
C LYS A 361 2.01 -29.44 34.73
N GLU A 362 1.12 -30.24 35.29
CA GLU A 362 -0.01 -30.82 34.55
C GLU A 362 -1.32 -30.05 34.73
N MET A 363 -1.33 -28.91 35.43
CA MET A 363 -2.53 -28.07 35.58
C MET A 363 -2.95 -27.49 34.22
N PRO A 364 -4.22 -27.63 33.80
CA PRO A 364 -4.70 -27.02 32.55
C PRO A 364 -4.97 -25.52 32.61
N ALA A 365 -4.97 -24.91 33.80
CA ALA A 365 -5.18 -23.46 33.93
C ALA A 365 -3.99 -22.68 33.35
N ASN A 366 -4.24 -21.42 32.97
CA ASN A 366 -3.19 -20.53 32.50
C ASN A 366 -2.19 -20.23 33.64
N ASP A 367 -0.89 -20.37 33.38
CA ASP A 367 0.17 -20.22 34.39
C ASP A 367 0.11 -18.87 35.13
N MET A 368 -0.19 -17.77 34.44
CA MET A 368 -0.32 -16.45 35.09
C MET A 368 -1.49 -16.39 36.07
N GLU A 369 -2.57 -17.11 35.80
CA GLU A 369 -3.73 -17.19 36.71
C GLU A 369 -3.42 -18.06 37.93
N ILE A 370 -2.60 -19.10 37.74
CA ILE A 370 -2.07 -19.93 38.83
C ILE A 370 -1.16 -19.07 39.73
N GLU A 371 -0.27 -18.28 39.13
CA GLU A 371 0.61 -17.34 39.86
C GLU A 371 -0.19 -16.28 40.61
N ALA A 372 -1.18 -15.64 39.98
CA ALA A 372 -2.04 -14.66 40.64
C ALA A 372 -2.84 -15.27 41.80
N ALA A 373 -3.29 -16.53 41.69
CA ALA A 373 -3.95 -17.22 42.79
C ALA A 373 -3.00 -17.49 43.97
N ASP A 374 -1.76 -17.87 43.69
CA ASP A 374 -0.70 -18.09 44.70
C ASP A 374 -0.35 -16.76 45.41
N GLU A 375 -0.16 -15.67 44.66
CA GLU A 375 0.07 -14.32 45.21
C GLU A 375 -1.08 -13.81 46.08
N GLU A 376 -2.33 -14.16 45.73
CA GLU A 376 -3.53 -13.83 46.50
C GLU A 376 -3.73 -14.70 47.76
N GLY A 377 -2.89 -15.74 47.94
CA GLY A 377 -2.90 -16.60 49.12
C GLY A 377 -3.73 -17.88 49.01
N VAL A 378 -4.04 -18.35 47.80
CA VAL A 378 -4.69 -19.65 47.57
C VAL A 378 -3.68 -20.79 47.79
N GLU A 379 -3.94 -21.68 48.74
CA GLU A 379 -3.08 -22.84 48.97
C GLU A 379 -3.33 -23.92 47.91
N MET A 380 -2.28 -24.53 47.36
CA MET A 380 -2.43 -25.61 46.37
C MET A 380 -1.89 -26.94 46.91
N VAL A 381 -2.77 -27.93 47.07
CA VAL A 381 -2.44 -29.29 47.48
C VAL A 381 -2.41 -30.19 46.25
N PHE A 382 -1.20 -30.47 45.79
CA PHE A 382 -0.94 -31.37 44.67
C PHE A 382 -0.97 -32.84 45.08
N LEU A 383 -1.05 -33.71 44.06
CA LEU A 383 -1.02 -35.16 44.23
C LEU A 383 -2.04 -35.64 45.26
N SER A 384 -3.26 -35.10 45.19
CA SER A 384 -4.34 -35.50 46.07
C SER A 384 -5.69 -35.40 45.35
N ALA A 385 -6.59 -36.35 45.62
CA ALA A 385 -7.96 -36.30 45.11
C ALA A 385 -8.96 -36.76 46.17
N PRO A 386 -10.21 -36.27 46.10
CA PRO A 386 -11.24 -36.67 47.04
C PRO A 386 -11.77 -38.07 46.71
N THR A 387 -12.08 -38.84 47.75
CA THR A 387 -12.68 -40.19 47.70
C THR A 387 -13.98 -40.29 48.50
N GLY A 388 -14.27 -39.33 49.38
CA GLY A 388 -15.46 -39.34 50.23
C GLY A 388 -15.82 -37.96 50.78
N ILE A 389 -17.07 -37.78 51.20
CA ILE A 389 -17.54 -36.58 51.91
C ILE A 389 -17.72 -36.95 53.39
N VAL A 390 -17.16 -36.12 54.28
CA VAL A 390 -17.39 -36.22 55.73
C VAL A 390 -18.35 -35.10 56.12
N ALA A 391 -19.53 -35.47 56.60
CA ALA A 391 -20.59 -34.54 56.96
C ALA A 391 -21.13 -34.82 58.36
N GLU A 392 -21.43 -33.76 59.11
CA GLU A 392 -22.14 -33.82 60.40
C GLU A 392 -23.48 -33.07 60.26
N ASN A 393 -24.58 -33.72 60.66
CA ASN A 393 -25.94 -33.17 60.53
C ASN A 393 -26.30 -32.68 59.10
N GLY A 394 -25.75 -33.33 58.07
CA GLY A 394 -25.99 -32.97 56.66
C GLY A 394 -25.14 -31.80 56.14
N ARG A 395 -24.26 -31.22 56.96
CA ARG A 395 -23.32 -30.15 56.56
C ARG A 395 -21.90 -30.70 56.45
N LEU A 396 -21.18 -30.26 55.41
CA LEU A 396 -19.79 -30.62 55.17
C LEU A 396 -18.87 -30.17 56.32
N THR A 397 -17.99 -31.07 56.80
CA THR A 397 -16.95 -30.75 57.79
C THR A 397 -15.53 -31.12 57.32
N ALA A 398 -15.41 -32.08 56.40
CA ALA A 398 -14.15 -32.42 55.72
C ALA A 398 -14.37 -33.16 54.39
N LEU A 399 -13.37 -33.13 53.51
CA LEU A 399 -13.27 -34.04 52.35
C LEU A 399 -12.29 -35.17 52.67
N ARG A 400 -12.74 -36.42 52.57
CA ARG A 400 -11.84 -37.57 52.62
C ARG A 400 -11.07 -37.64 51.31
N CYS A 401 -9.76 -37.62 51.42
CA CYS A 401 -8.83 -37.52 50.29
C CYS A 401 -7.83 -38.67 50.32
N ILE A 402 -7.25 -39.00 49.17
CA ILE A 402 -6.15 -39.98 49.03
C ILE A 402 -4.97 -39.32 48.32
N ARG A 403 -3.73 -39.65 48.70
CA ARG A 403 -2.55 -39.19 47.98
C ARG A 403 -2.44 -39.90 46.63
N MET A 404 -1.91 -39.19 45.65
CA MET A 404 -1.72 -39.66 44.28
C MET A 404 -0.23 -39.74 43.94
N GLU A 405 0.10 -40.56 42.96
CA GLU A 405 1.40 -40.56 42.27
C GLU A 405 1.21 -40.45 40.75
N LEU A 406 2.26 -40.01 40.05
CA LEU A 406 2.21 -39.85 38.60
C LEU A 406 2.58 -41.15 37.89
N GLY A 407 1.58 -41.80 37.28
CA GLY A 407 1.74 -42.92 36.37
C GLY A 407 2.25 -42.50 34.98
N ALA A 408 2.03 -43.38 34.00
CA ALA A 408 2.47 -43.17 32.62
C ALA A 408 1.80 -41.94 31.97
N PRO A 409 2.52 -41.23 31.07
CA PRO A 409 1.93 -40.19 30.24
C PRO A 409 0.88 -40.78 29.28
N ASP A 410 -0.22 -40.05 29.10
CA ASP A 410 -1.20 -40.32 28.06
C ASP A 410 -0.71 -39.81 26.68
N ALA A 411 -1.54 -39.94 25.64
CA ALA A 411 -1.21 -39.50 24.28
C ALA A 411 -0.95 -37.98 24.17
N SER A 412 -1.39 -37.18 25.15
CA SER A 412 -1.11 -35.74 25.25
C SER A 412 0.20 -35.43 25.99
N GLY A 413 0.92 -36.46 26.45
CA GLY A 413 2.10 -36.34 27.31
C GLY A 413 1.75 -36.10 28.79
N ARG A 414 0.47 -36.00 29.14
CA ARG A 414 0.01 -35.71 30.51
C ARG A 414 -0.01 -37.00 31.32
N ARG A 415 0.66 -36.99 32.48
CA ARG A 415 0.76 -38.19 33.32
C ARG A 415 -0.55 -38.55 34.01
N SER A 416 -0.87 -39.84 34.02
CA SER A 416 -2.07 -40.37 34.66
C SER A 416 -1.93 -40.35 36.18
N PRO A 417 -2.94 -39.87 36.94
CA PRO A 417 -2.92 -39.92 38.40
C PRO A 417 -3.25 -41.33 38.88
N VAL A 418 -2.44 -41.90 39.77
CA VAL A 418 -2.63 -43.23 40.36
C VAL A 418 -2.80 -43.09 41.88
N PRO A 419 -3.85 -43.66 42.49
CA PRO A 419 -4.03 -43.62 43.94
C PRO A 419 -2.91 -44.37 44.67
N LYS A 420 -2.40 -43.77 45.75
CA LYS A 420 -1.49 -44.43 46.69
C LYS A 420 -2.32 -45.05 47.81
N GLU A 421 -2.67 -46.33 47.67
CA GLU A 421 -3.47 -47.08 48.65
C GLU A 421 -2.89 -46.96 50.08
N GLY A 422 -3.75 -46.73 51.08
CA GLY A 422 -3.34 -46.58 52.48
C GLY A 422 -2.82 -45.19 52.87
N SER A 423 -3.03 -44.18 52.02
CA SER A 423 -2.63 -42.78 52.25
C SER A 423 -3.81 -41.82 52.47
N GLU A 424 -4.96 -42.36 52.88
CA GLU A 424 -6.19 -41.61 53.07
C GLU A 424 -6.07 -40.64 54.25
N TYR A 425 -6.63 -39.44 54.08
CA TYR A 425 -6.67 -38.41 55.11
C TYR A 425 -7.90 -37.52 54.94
N ASP A 426 -8.42 -36.98 56.03
CA ASP A 426 -9.54 -36.04 55.99
C ASP A 426 -8.99 -34.61 55.95
N LEU A 427 -9.36 -33.85 54.92
CA LEU A 427 -9.00 -32.45 54.74
C LEU A 427 -10.15 -31.57 55.28
N PRO A 428 -9.98 -30.87 56.42
CA PRO A 428 -11.04 -30.08 57.03
C PRO A 428 -11.50 -28.93 56.12
N CYS A 429 -12.79 -28.85 55.85
CA CYS A 429 -13.40 -27.79 55.04
C CYS A 429 -14.88 -27.64 55.36
N ASP A 430 -15.35 -26.40 55.34
CA ASP A 430 -16.75 -26.04 55.57
C ASP A 430 -17.51 -25.92 54.23
N PHE A 431 -16.78 -25.79 53.13
CA PHE A 431 -17.33 -25.66 51.78
C PHE A 431 -16.45 -26.36 50.74
N ALA A 432 -17.05 -27.04 49.76
CA ALA A 432 -16.36 -27.73 48.67
C ALA A 432 -16.93 -27.36 47.29
N ILE A 433 -16.04 -27.05 46.34
CA ILE A 433 -16.38 -26.70 44.96
C ILE A 433 -15.79 -27.72 44.00
N SER A 434 -16.64 -28.46 43.29
CA SER A 434 -16.24 -29.45 42.28
C SER A 434 -16.00 -28.79 40.92
N ALA A 435 -14.74 -28.50 40.59
CA ALA A 435 -14.32 -27.83 39.34
C ALA A 435 -13.52 -28.78 38.43
N ILE A 436 -14.04 -30.00 38.22
CA ILE A 436 -13.36 -31.08 37.48
C ILE A 436 -13.77 -31.23 36.01
N GLY A 437 -14.64 -30.35 35.51
CA GLY A 437 -15.05 -30.32 34.10
C GLY A 437 -16.49 -29.88 33.88
N GLN A 438 -16.89 -29.84 32.62
CA GLN A 438 -18.23 -29.51 32.17
C GLN A 438 -18.70 -30.55 31.14
N ASP A 439 -19.99 -30.83 31.09
CA ASP A 439 -20.63 -31.74 30.14
C ASP A 439 -21.62 -30.99 29.25
N ILE A 440 -21.85 -31.55 28.06
CA ILE A 440 -22.85 -31.06 27.10
C ILE A 440 -24.19 -31.70 27.46
N ASP A 441 -25.21 -30.86 27.58
CA ASP A 441 -26.58 -31.30 27.79
C ASP A 441 -27.39 -31.16 26.50
N LEU A 442 -27.67 -32.29 25.84
CA LEU A 442 -28.50 -32.31 24.65
C LEU A 442 -30.00 -32.44 24.96
N GLY A 443 -30.40 -32.60 26.24
CA GLY A 443 -31.80 -32.74 26.64
C GLY A 443 -32.64 -33.62 25.69
N ASN A 444 -33.79 -33.10 25.26
CA ASN A 444 -34.70 -33.74 24.29
C ASN A 444 -34.40 -33.37 22.83
N ILE A 445 -33.28 -32.69 22.53
CA ILE A 445 -32.94 -32.18 21.19
C ILE A 445 -32.82 -33.32 20.16
N ASN A 446 -32.49 -34.53 20.61
CA ASN A 446 -32.37 -35.74 19.78
C ASN A 446 -33.47 -36.78 20.04
N GLY A 447 -34.70 -36.34 20.35
CA GLY A 447 -35.82 -37.25 20.67
C GLY A 447 -36.20 -38.24 19.56
N ASP A 448 -35.76 -38.01 18.30
CA ASP A 448 -36.03 -38.85 17.14
C ASP A 448 -34.78 -39.56 16.55
N GLY A 449 -33.59 -39.37 17.16
CA GLY A 449 -32.33 -40.00 16.78
C GLY A 449 -31.65 -39.46 15.51
N LYS A 450 -32.17 -38.39 14.88
CA LYS A 450 -31.61 -37.85 13.62
C LYS A 450 -30.32 -37.05 13.81
N LEU A 451 -30.12 -36.43 14.97
CA LEU A 451 -28.91 -35.68 15.30
C LEU A 451 -27.88 -36.61 15.92
N LYS A 452 -26.80 -36.92 15.19
CA LYS A 452 -25.74 -37.80 15.71
C LYS A 452 -24.90 -37.08 16.77
N ALA A 453 -24.69 -37.75 17.90
CA ALA A 453 -23.81 -37.30 18.97
C ALA A 453 -22.82 -38.38 19.38
N SER A 454 -21.68 -37.97 19.95
CA SER A 454 -20.66 -38.84 20.52
C SER A 454 -21.11 -39.45 21.84
N ARG A 455 -20.33 -40.38 22.41
CA ARG A 455 -20.56 -40.94 23.76
C ARG A 455 -20.53 -39.89 24.88
N GLN A 456 -19.97 -38.72 24.62
CA GLN A 456 -19.88 -37.58 25.55
C GLN A 456 -20.95 -36.53 25.24
N ASN A 457 -21.98 -36.89 24.48
CA ASN A 457 -23.05 -36.00 24.02
C ASN A 457 -22.57 -34.79 23.19
N ALA A 458 -21.38 -34.86 22.57
CA ALA A 458 -20.93 -33.85 21.62
C ALA A 458 -21.54 -34.09 20.23
N ILE A 459 -22.07 -33.06 19.58
CA ILE A 459 -22.68 -33.14 18.26
C ILE A 459 -21.61 -33.51 17.22
N THR A 460 -21.88 -34.55 16.44
CA THR A 460 -20.98 -34.99 15.37
C THR A 460 -21.22 -34.16 14.11
N THR A 461 -20.16 -33.58 13.57
CA THR A 461 -20.18 -32.82 12.31
C THR A 461 -19.15 -33.33 11.30
N ASN A 462 -19.29 -32.92 10.05
CA ASN A 462 -18.19 -32.99 9.10
C ASN A 462 -17.10 -31.99 9.53
N GLY A 463 -15.90 -32.48 9.86
CA GLY A 463 -14.83 -31.65 10.43
C GLY A 463 -14.34 -30.50 9.53
N ALA A 464 -14.65 -30.51 8.23
CA ALA A 464 -14.32 -29.42 7.31
C ALA A 464 -15.48 -28.43 7.10
N THR A 465 -16.72 -28.92 7.03
CA THR A 465 -17.90 -28.11 6.69
C THR A 465 -18.79 -27.74 7.87
N PHE A 466 -18.56 -28.35 9.04
CA PHE A 466 -19.35 -28.19 10.26
C PHE A 466 -20.84 -28.56 10.11
N GLU A 467 -21.22 -29.16 8.97
CA GLU A 467 -22.56 -29.68 8.74
C GLU A 467 -22.78 -30.94 9.60
N THR A 468 -23.95 -31.03 10.21
CA THR A 468 -24.36 -32.16 11.05
C THR A 468 -24.88 -33.31 10.20
N SER A 469 -25.44 -34.35 10.83
CA SER A 469 -26.20 -35.40 10.13
C SER A 469 -27.50 -34.91 9.48
N ILE A 470 -27.93 -33.68 9.76
CA ILE A 470 -29.14 -33.07 9.21
C ILE A 470 -28.74 -32.01 8.16
N PRO A 471 -29.13 -32.16 6.88
CA PRO A 471 -28.79 -31.19 5.84
C PRO A 471 -29.27 -29.77 6.16
N GLY A 472 -28.40 -28.78 5.93
CA GLY A 472 -28.66 -27.36 6.24
C GLY A 472 -28.66 -27.03 7.75
N VAL A 473 -28.19 -27.95 8.59
CA VAL A 473 -27.98 -27.73 10.03
C VAL A 473 -26.49 -27.90 10.34
N PHE A 474 -25.90 -26.87 10.93
CA PHE A 474 -24.50 -26.78 11.27
C PHE A 474 -24.33 -26.73 12.79
N ALA A 475 -23.20 -27.17 13.32
CA ALA A 475 -22.92 -27.08 14.77
C ALA A 475 -21.47 -26.66 15.03
N GLY A 476 -21.23 -25.94 16.12
CA GLY A 476 -19.89 -25.42 16.46
C GLY A 476 -19.76 -25.00 17.93
N GLY A 477 -18.57 -24.52 18.30
CA GLY A 477 -18.17 -24.28 19.69
C GLY A 477 -18.15 -25.56 20.54
N ASP A 478 -18.32 -25.41 21.86
CA ASP A 478 -18.24 -26.53 22.80
C ASP A 478 -19.24 -27.65 22.52
N ALA A 479 -20.33 -27.36 21.80
CA ALA A 479 -21.31 -28.37 21.41
C ALA A 479 -20.71 -29.47 20.52
N VAL A 480 -19.58 -29.21 19.85
CA VAL A 480 -18.88 -30.17 18.98
C VAL A 480 -17.58 -30.67 19.63
N THR A 481 -16.82 -29.79 20.29
CA THR A 481 -15.50 -30.13 20.84
C THR A 481 -15.53 -30.62 22.29
N GLY A 482 -16.62 -30.37 23.02
CA GLY A 482 -16.55 -30.27 24.48
C GLY A 482 -15.95 -28.93 24.93
N PRO A 483 -15.80 -28.71 26.25
CA PRO A 483 -15.33 -27.44 26.81
C PRO A 483 -13.99 -27.00 26.21
N ALA A 484 -13.99 -25.87 25.50
CA ALA A 484 -12.82 -25.29 24.85
C ALA A 484 -12.60 -23.83 25.30
N VAL A 485 -11.62 -23.16 24.71
CA VAL A 485 -11.34 -21.74 25.01
C VAL A 485 -12.15 -20.83 24.07
N ALA A 486 -12.41 -19.60 24.51
CA ALA A 486 -13.28 -18.66 23.79
C ALA A 486 -12.87 -18.43 22.32
N ILE A 487 -11.57 -18.39 22.04
CA ILE A 487 -11.03 -18.15 20.70
C ILE A 487 -11.32 -19.29 19.71
N ASP A 488 -11.45 -20.54 20.18
CA ASP A 488 -11.86 -21.68 19.37
C ASP A 488 -13.34 -21.56 18.98
N ALA A 489 -14.18 -21.19 19.94
CA ALA A 489 -15.60 -20.96 19.70
C ALA A 489 -15.82 -19.84 18.67
N ILE A 490 -15.05 -18.76 18.74
CA ILE A 490 -15.03 -17.69 17.73
C ILE A 490 -14.64 -18.24 16.36
N ALA A 491 -13.58 -19.07 16.29
CA ALA A 491 -13.16 -19.70 15.03
C ALA A 491 -14.29 -20.56 14.43
N HIS A 492 -14.95 -21.39 15.24
CA HIS A 492 -16.06 -22.24 14.82
C HIS A 492 -17.26 -21.43 14.33
N GLY A 493 -17.63 -20.36 15.04
CA GLY A 493 -18.71 -19.46 14.61
C GLY A 493 -18.43 -18.83 13.24
N ARG A 494 -17.19 -18.39 13.00
CA ARG A 494 -16.77 -17.80 11.72
C ARG A 494 -16.79 -18.83 10.59
N ILE A 495 -16.27 -20.04 10.82
CA ILE A 495 -16.29 -21.10 9.81
C ILE A 495 -17.73 -21.51 9.50
N ALA A 496 -18.58 -21.70 10.50
CA ALA A 496 -19.99 -22.02 10.31
C ALA A 496 -20.72 -20.96 9.46
N ALA A 497 -20.50 -19.67 9.71
CA ALA A 497 -21.08 -18.60 8.89
C ALA A 497 -20.66 -18.70 7.41
N LEU A 498 -19.39 -19.02 7.13
CA LEU A 498 -18.90 -19.23 5.77
C LEU A 498 -19.55 -20.46 5.10
N MET A 499 -19.71 -21.55 5.84
CA MET A 499 -20.31 -22.79 5.32
C MET A 499 -21.81 -22.64 5.09
N ILE A 500 -22.52 -21.90 5.93
CA ILE A 500 -23.93 -21.55 5.76
C ILE A 500 -24.13 -20.67 4.52
N ASP A 501 -23.30 -19.65 4.34
CA ASP A 501 -23.33 -18.79 3.15
C ASP A 501 -23.14 -19.62 1.87
N GLN A 502 -22.12 -20.49 1.84
CA GLN A 502 -21.89 -21.38 0.70
C GLN A 502 -23.06 -22.33 0.47
N TYR A 503 -23.57 -22.99 1.51
CA TYR A 503 -24.71 -23.90 1.41
C TYR A 503 -25.94 -23.22 0.81
N ILE A 504 -26.23 -21.97 1.19
CA ILE A 504 -27.37 -21.24 0.64
C ILE A 504 -27.14 -20.85 -0.82
N GLN A 505 -25.91 -20.50 -1.20
CA GLN A 505 -25.58 -20.12 -2.58
C GLN A 505 -25.51 -21.31 -3.55
N THR A 506 -24.99 -22.46 -3.10
CA THR A 506 -24.68 -23.60 -3.99
C THR A 506 -25.52 -24.85 -3.71
N GLY A 507 -26.24 -24.91 -2.60
CA GLY A 507 -26.98 -26.07 -2.12
C GLY A 507 -26.15 -27.13 -1.39
N LYS A 508 -24.81 -27.00 -1.33
CA LYS A 508 -23.91 -27.92 -0.62
C LYS A 508 -22.70 -27.18 -0.04
N PRO A 509 -22.33 -27.41 1.23
CA PRO A 509 -21.10 -26.85 1.77
C PRO A 509 -19.90 -27.67 1.28
N GLU A 510 -18.84 -27.01 0.85
CA GLU A 510 -17.56 -27.65 0.49
C GLU A 510 -16.48 -27.25 1.51
N PRO A 511 -15.45 -28.07 1.72
CA PRO A 511 -14.34 -27.72 2.59
C PRO A 511 -13.78 -26.34 2.25
N HIS A 512 -13.67 -25.47 3.27
CA HIS A 512 -13.01 -24.18 3.09
C HIS A 512 -11.54 -24.42 2.73
N GLY A 513 -11.16 -24.15 1.47
CA GLY A 513 -9.80 -24.33 0.99
C GLY A 513 -8.80 -23.52 1.82
N LYS A 514 -7.78 -24.18 2.37
CA LYS A 514 -6.68 -23.49 3.07
C LYS A 514 -5.65 -23.03 2.05
N ALA A 515 -5.31 -21.75 2.08
CA ALA A 515 -4.20 -21.23 1.30
C ALA A 515 -2.89 -21.89 1.71
N PHE A 516 -2.01 -22.13 0.74
CA PHE A 516 -0.66 -22.63 1.00
C PHE A 516 0.12 -21.65 1.89
N VAL A 517 0.81 -22.18 2.90
CA VAL A 517 1.66 -21.42 3.82
C VAL A 517 2.96 -22.20 4.02
N SER A 518 4.08 -21.59 3.63
CA SER A 518 5.42 -22.07 4.00
C SER A 518 5.72 -21.73 5.46
N ARG A 519 6.42 -22.64 6.14
CA ARG A 519 6.81 -22.55 7.55
C ARG A 519 8.23 -23.08 7.71
N LYS A 520 9.10 -22.33 8.37
CA LYS A 520 10.51 -22.74 8.59
C LYS A 520 10.62 -24.07 9.34
N GLU A 521 9.68 -24.35 10.22
CA GLU A 521 9.65 -25.55 11.07
C GLU A 521 9.53 -26.84 10.24
N VAL A 522 9.06 -26.78 8.99
CA VAL A 522 9.01 -27.93 8.07
C VAL A 522 10.42 -28.39 7.66
N PHE A 523 11.41 -27.51 7.70
CA PHE A 523 12.80 -27.81 7.34
C PHE A 523 13.67 -28.22 8.54
N GLY A 524 13.06 -28.42 9.71
CA GLY A 524 13.74 -28.79 10.95
C GLY A 524 13.71 -27.71 12.03
N GLU A 525 14.43 -27.96 13.12
CA GLU A 525 14.48 -27.07 14.29
C GLU A 525 15.12 -25.72 13.95
N ILE A 526 14.58 -24.65 14.55
CA ILE A 526 15.07 -23.28 14.40
C ILE A 526 15.98 -22.97 15.59
N PRO A 527 17.31 -22.86 15.40
CA PRO A 527 18.23 -22.65 16.52
C PRO A 527 18.22 -21.19 17.01
N GLU A 528 18.41 -20.99 18.32
CA GLU A 528 18.54 -19.64 18.94
C GLU A 528 19.65 -18.80 18.29
N SER A 529 20.71 -19.44 17.78
CA SER A 529 21.83 -18.75 17.11
C SER A 529 21.39 -17.91 15.90
N GLU A 530 20.27 -18.25 15.24
CA GLU A 530 19.71 -17.45 14.14
C GLU A 530 19.35 -16.02 14.59
N PHE A 531 18.98 -15.86 15.86
CA PHE A 531 18.53 -14.60 16.45
C PHE A 531 19.59 -13.90 17.30
N ALA A 532 20.81 -14.43 17.40
CA ALA A 532 21.88 -13.89 18.24
C ALA A 532 22.29 -12.43 17.93
N HIS A 533 21.95 -11.93 16.74
CA HIS A 533 22.21 -10.56 16.31
C HIS A 533 21.15 -9.54 16.80
N LEU A 534 20.05 -10.00 17.40
CA LEU A 534 18.98 -9.16 17.92
C LEU A 534 19.29 -8.71 19.35
N LYS A 535 18.92 -7.47 19.66
CA LYS A 535 19.07 -6.92 21.01
C LYS A 535 17.98 -7.47 21.92
N LYS A 536 18.37 -7.92 23.12
CA LYS A 536 17.44 -8.27 24.20
C LYS A 536 16.78 -7.02 24.77
N ILE A 537 15.46 -7.06 24.91
CA ILE A 537 14.61 -5.95 25.38
C ILE A 537 13.59 -6.53 26.35
N GLU A 538 13.51 -5.96 27.56
CA GLU A 538 12.57 -6.37 28.60
C GLU A 538 11.11 -6.22 28.13
N ARG A 539 10.25 -7.15 28.54
CA ARG A 539 8.83 -7.15 28.24
C ARG A 539 8.08 -6.19 29.17
N GLU A 540 7.15 -5.41 28.60
CA GLU A 540 6.23 -4.60 29.39
C GLU A 540 5.28 -5.49 30.20
N ARG A 541 5.14 -5.19 31.50
CA ARG A 541 4.23 -5.92 32.40
C ARG A 541 2.86 -5.25 32.42
N MET A 542 1.80 -6.07 32.46
CA MET A 542 0.43 -5.56 32.65
C MET A 542 0.32 -4.92 34.03
N PRO A 543 -0.05 -3.63 34.13
CA PRO A 543 -0.35 -3.04 35.41
C PRO A 543 -1.59 -3.72 36.01
N GLU A 544 -1.52 -4.04 37.30
CA GLU A 544 -2.57 -4.72 38.04
C GLU A 544 -2.83 -4.01 39.38
N LEU A 545 -4.04 -4.14 39.91
CA LEU A 545 -4.37 -3.67 41.26
C LEU A 545 -3.44 -4.30 42.32
N PRO A 546 -3.16 -3.67 43.46
CA PRO A 546 -2.43 -4.32 44.55
C PRO A 546 -3.18 -5.53 45.13
N VAL A 547 -2.49 -6.60 45.51
CA VAL A 547 -3.11 -7.83 46.08
C VAL A 547 -4.04 -7.51 47.26
N ALA A 548 -3.66 -6.57 48.13
CA ALA A 548 -4.44 -6.13 49.28
C ALA A 548 -5.82 -5.53 48.92
N GLU A 549 -6.00 -5.10 47.67
CA GLU A 549 -7.25 -4.62 47.10
C GLU A 549 -7.96 -5.72 46.31
N ARG A 550 -7.21 -6.50 45.48
CA ARG A 550 -7.74 -7.62 44.67
C ARG A 550 -8.62 -8.58 45.48
N ILE A 551 -8.22 -8.92 46.70
CA ILE A 551 -8.90 -9.91 47.54
C ILE A 551 -10.14 -9.37 48.26
N LYS A 552 -10.45 -8.06 48.14
CA LYS A 552 -11.54 -7.41 48.90
C LYS A 552 -12.77 -7.05 48.06
N ASN A 553 -12.65 -7.09 46.74
CA ASN A 553 -13.71 -6.70 45.82
C ASN A 553 -13.66 -7.56 44.55
N LEU A 554 -14.57 -7.27 43.63
CA LEU A 554 -14.66 -7.93 42.32
C LEU A 554 -14.25 -6.96 41.19
N ASP A 555 -13.48 -5.93 41.52
CA ASP A 555 -13.03 -4.92 40.54
C ASP A 555 -12.05 -5.57 39.55
N GLU A 556 -12.01 -5.03 38.33
CA GLU A 556 -11.14 -5.55 37.27
C GLU A 556 -9.66 -5.46 37.70
N VAL A 557 -8.96 -6.60 37.69
CA VAL A 557 -7.60 -6.70 38.27
C VAL A 557 -6.55 -6.05 37.37
N GLU A 558 -6.54 -6.41 36.09
CA GLU A 558 -5.61 -5.84 35.10
C GLU A 558 -6.17 -4.49 34.61
N VAL A 559 -5.37 -3.42 34.60
CA VAL A 559 -5.87 -2.04 34.29
C VAL A 559 -5.46 -1.49 32.91
N GLY A 560 -4.72 -2.27 32.11
CA GLY A 560 -4.36 -1.91 30.73
C GLY A 560 -3.03 -1.17 30.57
N PHE A 561 -2.52 -1.11 29.34
CA PHE A 561 -1.25 -0.44 29.00
C PHE A 561 -1.41 1.07 28.79
N SER A 562 -0.32 1.80 29.04
CA SER A 562 -0.18 3.18 28.55
C SER A 562 0.27 3.21 27.07
N VAL A 563 0.11 4.37 26.42
CA VAL A 563 0.60 4.59 25.03
C VAL A 563 2.11 4.36 24.90
N GLU A 564 2.88 4.70 25.94
CA GLU A 564 4.33 4.50 25.96
C GLU A 564 4.68 3.00 26.00
N GLN A 565 3.99 2.23 26.85
CA GLN A 565 4.17 0.78 26.94
C GLN A 565 3.79 0.10 25.62
N VAL A 566 2.71 0.55 24.96
CA VAL A 566 2.34 0.07 23.62
C VAL A 566 3.46 0.32 22.61
N ARG A 567 4.06 1.51 22.60
CA ARG A 567 5.17 1.84 21.69
C ARG A 567 6.39 0.95 21.96
N ASN A 568 6.75 0.73 23.22
CA ASN A 568 7.86 -0.14 23.61
C ASN A 568 7.59 -1.59 23.20
N GLU A 569 6.42 -2.11 23.53
CA GLU A 569 6.06 -3.52 23.33
C GLU A 569 5.87 -3.84 21.85
N THR A 570 5.23 -2.97 21.07
CA THR A 570 5.14 -3.13 19.61
C THR A 570 6.53 -3.15 18.97
N GLY A 571 7.48 -2.35 19.48
CA GLY A 571 8.89 -2.31 19.05
C GLY A 571 9.63 -3.65 19.18
N ARG A 572 9.20 -4.54 20.09
CA ARG A 572 9.81 -5.86 20.31
C ARG A 572 9.45 -6.89 19.23
N CYS A 573 8.40 -6.66 18.43
CA CYS A 573 7.97 -7.58 17.38
C CYS A 573 9.05 -7.83 16.31
N LEU A 574 9.29 -9.11 15.97
CA LEU A 574 10.32 -9.55 15.03
C LEU A 574 9.89 -9.57 13.55
N GLU A 575 8.63 -9.22 13.24
CA GLU A 575 8.13 -9.15 11.85
C GLU A 575 8.29 -10.49 11.09
N CYS A 576 7.96 -11.61 11.75
CA CYS A 576 8.27 -12.96 11.25
C CYS A 576 7.55 -13.35 9.94
N GLY A 577 6.35 -12.81 9.70
CA GLY A 577 5.54 -13.08 8.52
C GLY A 577 5.97 -12.27 7.30
N CYS A 578 5.74 -12.83 6.11
CA CYS A 578 6.13 -12.22 4.85
C CYS A 578 5.20 -11.05 4.47
N SER A 579 5.77 -9.87 4.20
CA SER A 579 5.03 -8.71 3.67
C SER A 579 4.47 -8.93 2.26
N ALA A 580 4.97 -9.93 1.52
CA ALA A 580 4.45 -10.38 0.24
C ALA A 580 3.52 -11.60 0.35
N TYR A 581 2.99 -11.92 1.55
CA TYR A 581 1.71 -12.64 1.62
C TYR A 581 0.68 -11.87 0.75
N PHE A 582 -0.50 -12.34 0.41
CA PHE A 582 -1.36 -11.69 -0.60
C PHE A 582 -0.76 -11.60 -2.03
N ASP A 583 0.41 -10.98 -2.28
CA ASP A 583 0.97 -10.72 -3.63
C ASP A 583 1.97 -11.76 -4.17
N CYS A 584 2.30 -12.81 -3.39
CA CYS A 584 3.25 -13.83 -3.82
C CYS A 584 2.63 -14.86 -4.79
N ASP A 585 3.02 -14.78 -6.06
CA ASP A 585 2.64 -15.71 -7.14
C ASP A 585 2.96 -17.17 -6.78
N LEU A 586 4.11 -17.43 -6.13
CA LEU A 586 4.51 -18.78 -5.74
C LEU A 586 3.51 -19.41 -4.76
N ARG A 587 2.97 -18.61 -3.82
CA ARG A 587 1.98 -19.06 -2.85
C ARG A 587 0.64 -19.35 -3.52
N GLU A 588 0.24 -18.48 -4.45
CA GLU A 588 -1.00 -18.64 -5.21
C GLU A 588 -0.98 -19.95 -6.01
N TYR A 589 0.06 -20.17 -6.81
CA TYR A 589 0.19 -21.41 -7.58
C TYR A 589 0.35 -22.64 -6.67
N ALA A 590 1.10 -22.54 -5.57
CA ALA A 590 1.20 -23.65 -4.62
C ALA A 590 -0.16 -24.03 -4.00
N THR A 591 -1.04 -23.03 -3.80
CA THR A 591 -2.41 -23.25 -3.35
C THR A 591 -3.23 -23.94 -4.45
N GLU A 592 -3.20 -23.42 -5.68
CA GLU A 592 -3.97 -23.93 -6.82
C GLU A 592 -3.65 -25.40 -7.16
N PHE A 593 -2.37 -25.77 -7.11
CA PHE A 593 -1.90 -27.12 -7.45
C PHE A 593 -1.82 -28.07 -6.25
N GLY A 594 -2.23 -27.64 -5.05
CA GLY A 594 -2.27 -28.51 -3.85
C GLY A 594 -0.90 -29.07 -3.48
N VAL A 595 0.11 -28.20 -3.43
CA VAL A 595 1.50 -28.53 -3.13
C VAL A 595 1.68 -28.96 -1.69
N ASP A 596 2.42 -30.04 -1.46
CA ASP A 596 2.87 -30.45 -0.13
C ASP A 596 4.34 -30.07 0.07
N LEU A 597 4.61 -29.18 1.02
CA LEU A 597 5.97 -28.73 1.32
C LEU A 597 6.85 -29.88 1.86
N ALA A 598 6.26 -30.90 2.49
CA ALA A 598 7.00 -32.01 3.09
C ALA A 598 7.59 -32.99 2.04
N GLN A 599 7.04 -33.01 0.81
CA GLN A 599 7.29 -34.02 -0.21
C GLN A 599 8.77 -34.16 -0.60
N PHE A 600 9.48 -33.04 -0.78
CA PHE A 600 10.91 -33.01 -1.15
C PHE A 600 11.76 -32.30 -0.09
N THR A 601 11.46 -32.51 1.19
CA THR A 601 12.26 -31.96 2.28
C THR A 601 13.68 -32.56 2.31
N GLY A 602 14.67 -31.71 2.49
CA GLY A 602 16.09 -32.06 2.51
C GLY A 602 16.94 -30.89 3.02
N ASP A 603 18.23 -30.86 2.64
CA ASP A 603 19.09 -29.72 2.97
C ASP A 603 18.50 -28.42 2.43
N VAL A 604 18.50 -27.38 3.26
CA VAL A 604 17.98 -26.06 2.92
C VAL A 604 19.03 -24.99 3.14
N ARG A 605 19.05 -23.96 2.29
CA ARG A 605 19.96 -22.83 2.43
C ARG A 605 19.40 -21.82 3.41
N LYS A 606 20.24 -21.41 4.36
CA LYS A 606 19.90 -20.40 5.36
C LYS A 606 20.81 -19.19 5.16
N TYR A 607 20.21 -18.04 4.95
CA TYR A 607 20.91 -16.77 4.72
C TYR A 607 20.44 -15.72 5.71
N ARG A 608 21.35 -14.85 6.13
CA ARG A 608 20.98 -13.62 6.83
C ARG A 608 20.25 -12.69 5.85
N VAL A 609 19.14 -12.11 6.30
CA VAL A 609 18.43 -11.06 5.54
C VAL A 609 19.31 -9.81 5.47
N ASP A 610 19.56 -9.32 4.27
CA ASP A 610 20.34 -8.10 4.01
C ASP A 610 19.41 -6.88 4.01
N LYS A 611 19.62 -6.00 4.98
CA LYS A 611 18.91 -4.72 5.18
C LYS A 611 19.85 -3.51 5.08
N ASP A 612 21.04 -3.68 4.47
CA ASP A 612 22.07 -2.64 4.39
C ASP A 612 21.68 -1.50 3.43
N HIS A 613 20.89 -1.79 2.39
CA HIS A 613 20.40 -0.75 1.49
C HIS A 613 19.28 0.06 2.15
N PRO A 614 19.27 1.40 2.05
CA PRO A 614 18.32 2.26 2.78
C PRO A 614 16.85 2.04 2.41
N PHE A 615 16.57 1.57 1.19
CA PHE A 615 15.23 1.40 0.63
C PHE A 615 14.87 -0.04 0.22
N ILE A 616 15.84 -0.96 0.20
CA ILE A 616 15.65 -2.30 -0.40
C ILE A 616 16.10 -3.35 0.62
N THR A 617 15.26 -4.34 0.86
CA THR A 617 15.60 -5.53 1.65
C THR A 617 15.77 -6.72 0.71
N LEU A 618 16.87 -7.46 0.89
CA LEU A 618 17.14 -8.70 0.16
C LEU A 618 17.04 -9.87 1.14
N ASP A 619 16.12 -10.80 0.87
CA ASP A 619 15.91 -12.02 1.63
C ASP A 619 16.09 -13.25 0.72
N PRO A 620 17.33 -13.74 0.57
CA PRO A 620 17.62 -14.87 -0.30
C PRO A 620 16.92 -16.17 0.11
N ASN A 621 16.43 -16.28 1.35
CA ASN A 621 15.69 -17.46 1.81
C ASN A 621 14.36 -17.65 1.06
N LYS A 622 13.81 -16.57 0.50
CA LYS A 622 12.58 -16.58 -0.31
C LYS A 622 12.84 -16.76 -1.81
N CYS A 623 14.11 -16.76 -2.23
CA CYS A 623 14.47 -16.71 -3.64
C CYS A 623 14.33 -18.08 -4.31
N ILE A 624 13.58 -18.12 -5.40
CA ILE A 624 13.42 -19.31 -6.26
C ILE A 624 14.38 -19.33 -7.46
N ASN A 625 15.39 -18.46 -7.49
CA ASN A 625 16.37 -18.35 -8.57
C ASN A 625 15.77 -18.16 -9.98
N CYS A 626 14.60 -17.50 -10.10
CA CYS A 626 13.92 -17.31 -11.38
C CYS A 626 14.66 -16.37 -12.35
N GLY A 627 15.58 -15.55 -11.84
CA GLY A 627 16.41 -14.65 -12.65
C GLY A 627 15.77 -13.34 -13.09
N ARG A 628 14.46 -13.13 -12.86
CA ARG A 628 13.75 -11.89 -13.28
C ARG A 628 14.46 -10.62 -12.81
N CYS A 629 14.80 -10.54 -11.52
CA CYS A 629 15.50 -9.37 -10.96
C CYS A 629 16.88 -9.11 -11.57
N VAL A 630 17.67 -10.18 -11.80
CA VAL A 630 18.99 -10.10 -12.44
C VAL A 630 18.84 -9.60 -13.87
N ARG A 631 17.94 -10.21 -14.64
CA ARG A 631 17.72 -9.91 -16.06
C ARG A 631 17.13 -8.52 -16.28
N THR A 632 16.18 -8.09 -15.45
CA THR A 632 15.71 -6.70 -15.48
C THR A 632 16.85 -5.72 -15.22
N CYS A 633 17.75 -6.03 -14.27
CA CYS A 633 18.90 -5.17 -13.98
C CYS A 633 19.97 -5.16 -15.10
N SER A 634 20.23 -6.29 -15.75
CA SER A 634 21.30 -6.43 -16.75
C SER A 634 20.85 -6.24 -18.20
N GLU A 635 19.70 -6.77 -18.61
CA GLU A 635 19.23 -6.78 -20.01
C GLU A 635 18.39 -5.55 -20.36
N ILE A 636 17.63 -5.04 -19.39
CA ILE A 636 16.74 -3.87 -19.57
C ILE A 636 17.44 -2.59 -19.12
N LEU A 637 17.79 -2.51 -17.83
CA LEU A 637 18.41 -1.30 -17.27
C LEU A 637 19.88 -1.16 -17.71
N GLN A 638 20.54 -2.27 -18.05
CA GLN A 638 21.96 -2.34 -18.40
C GLN A 638 22.89 -1.84 -17.28
N VAL A 639 22.49 -2.08 -16.02
CA VAL A 639 23.22 -1.70 -14.81
C VAL A 639 24.02 -2.88 -14.23
N ALA A 640 23.44 -4.09 -14.27
CA ALA A 640 24.04 -5.33 -13.78
C ALA A 640 24.54 -5.27 -12.31
N ALA A 641 23.73 -4.69 -11.42
CA ALA A 641 24.00 -4.61 -9.98
C ALA A 641 23.72 -5.92 -9.22
N LEU A 642 22.90 -6.81 -9.79
CA LEU A 642 22.56 -8.12 -9.24
C LEU A 642 23.06 -9.22 -10.17
N GLY A 643 23.47 -10.36 -9.61
CA GLY A 643 23.89 -11.52 -10.36
C GLY A 643 23.68 -12.83 -9.60
N PHE A 644 23.83 -13.95 -10.32
CA PHE A 644 23.92 -15.27 -9.70
C PHE A 644 25.34 -15.51 -9.21
N VAL A 645 25.48 -15.81 -7.92
CA VAL A 645 26.74 -16.18 -7.28
C VAL A 645 26.73 -17.68 -6.99
N ASN A 646 27.90 -18.33 -7.09
CA ASN A 646 28.09 -19.78 -7.00
C ASN A 646 27.43 -20.57 -8.14
N ARG A 647 27.39 -21.91 -8.02
CA ARG A 647 26.81 -22.84 -8.99
C ARG A 647 26.06 -23.98 -8.29
N GLY A 648 25.14 -24.62 -9.01
CA GLY A 648 24.34 -25.73 -8.50
C GLY A 648 23.47 -25.34 -7.31
N PHE A 649 23.39 -26.20 -6.30
CA PHE A 649 22.59 -25.97 -5.09
C PHE A 649 22.97 -24.65 -4.38
N LYS A 650 24.25 -24.28 -4.36
CA LYS A 650 24.74 -23.04 -3.73
C LYS A 650 24.42 -21.75 -4.49
N SER A 651 23.82 -21.85 -5.68
CA SER A 651 23.47 -20.70 -6.52
C SER A 651 22.49 -19.75 -5.80
N VAL A 652 22.83 -18.47 -5.71
CA VAL A 652 22.03 -17.46 -5.01
C VAL A 652 22.11 -16.13 -5.73
N VAL A 653 21.00 -15.40 -5.77
CA VAL A 653 21.00 -14.01 -6.25
C VAL A 653 21.60 -13.11 -5.18
N LYS A 654 22.68 -12.41 -5.52
CA LYS A 654 23.36 -11.44 -4.64
C LYS A 654 23.79 -10.21 -5.44
N PRO A 655 24.11 -9.08 -4.77
CA PRO A 655 24.77 -7.98 -5.44
C PRO A 655 26.10 -8.39 -6.06
N SER A 656 26.45 -7.77 -7.18
CA SER A 656 27.64 -8.10 -7.96
C SER A 656 28.92 -8.02 -7.12
N MET A 657 29.80 -9.01 -7.30
CA MET A 657 31.04 -9.18 -6.51
C MET A 657 30.81 -9.37 -5.00
N GLU A 658 29.60 -9.78 -4.57
CA GLU A 658 29.22 -9.94 -3.17
C GLU A 658 29.41 -8.68 -2.30
N LYS A 659 29.43 -7.51 -2.94
CA LYS A 659 29.46 -6.22 -2.23
C LYS A 659 28.09 -5.93 -1.62
N LYS A 660 28.01 -4.94 -0.74
CA LYS A 660 26.72 -4.35 -0.36
C LYS A 660 26.06 -3.76 -1.61
N LEU A 661 24.73 -3.84 -1.72
CA LEU A 661 24.02 -3.37 -2.92
C LEU A 661 24.35 -1.89 -3.24
N LEU A 662 24.48 -1.04 -2.22
CA LEU A 662 24.85 0.37 -2.37
C LEU A 662 26.27 0.60 -2.91
N GLN A 663 27.17 -0.37 -2.73
CA GLN A 663 28.56 -0.34 -3.23
C GLN A 663 28.71 -0.94 -4.63
N THR A 664 27.60 -1.31 -5.27
CA THR A 664 27.56 -1.77 -6.68
C THR A 664 27.13 -0.63 -7.61
N ASN A 665 26.91 -0.92 -8.88
CA ASN A 665 26.35 0.05 -9.84
C ASN A 665 24.84 0.33 -9.63
N CYS A 666 24.22 -0.19 -8.55
CA CYS A 666 22.80 -0.02 -8.27
C CYS A 666 22.39 1.47 -8.29
N ILE A 667 21.46 1.81 -9.16
CA ILE A 667 20.90 3.17 -9.27
C ILE A 667 19.67 3.39 -8.36
N SER A 668 19.34 2.42 -7.50
CA SER A 668 18.20 2.50 -6.57
C SER A 668 16.84 2.72 -7.23
N CYS A 669 16.63 2.18 -8.44
CA CYS A 669 15.37 2.35 -9.17
C CYS A 669 14.20 1.49 -8.65
N GLY A 670 14.47 0.45 -7.86
CA GLY A 670 13.45 -0.43 -7.29
C GLY A 670 12.79 -1.42 -8.26
N ASN A 671 13.10 -1.40 -9.57
CA ASN A 671 12.50 -2.33 -10.55
C ASN A 671 12.74 -3.83 -10.25
N CYS A 672 13.75 -4.16 -9.43
CA CYS A 672 13.97 -5.53 -8.97
C CYS A 672 12.93 -6.00 -7.94
N ILE A 673 12.27 -5.07 -7.23
CA ILE A 673 11.15 -5.34 -6.32
C ILE A 673 9.95 -5.79 -7.15
N ASP A 674 9.54 -4.99 -8.14
CA ASP A 674 8.38 -5.30 -9.01
C ASP A 674 8.60 -6.58 -9.85
N ALA A 675 9.85 -6.90 -10.18
CA ALA A 675 10.19 -8.11 -10.92
C ALA A 675 10.23 -9.38 -10.05
N CYS A 676 10.14 -9.28 -8.71
CA CYS A 676 10.33 -10.41 -7.80
C CYS A 676 8.99 -11.09 -7.43
N PRO A 677 8.72 -12.33 -7.90
CA PRO A 677 7.43 -13.00 -7.69
C PRO A 677 7.21 -13.54 -6.27
N THR A 678 8.24 -13.55 -5.41
CA THR A 678 8.21 -14.23 -4.10
C THR A 678 8.46 -13.33 -2.90
N GLY A 679 8.61 -12.02 -3.10
CA GLY A 679 9.00 -11.10 -2.02
C GLY A 679 10.42 -11.36 -1.46
N ALA A 680 11.31 -12.01 -2.22
CA ALA A 680 12.73 -12.10 -1.89
C ALA A 680 13.45 -10.76 -2.00
N ILE A 681 12.92 -9.82 -2.79
CA ILE A 681 13.36 -8.44 -2.85
C ILE A 681 12.14 -7.58 -2.52
N THR A 682 12.21 -6.81 -1.45
CA THR A 682 11.08 -5.98 -0.98
C THR A 682 11.55 -4.57 -0.66
N GLU A 683 10.59 -3.65 -0.64
CA GLU A 683 10.83 -2.29 -0.19
C GLU A 683 10.97 -2.21 1.33
N LYS A 684 11.94 -1.43 1.79
CA LYS A 684 11.99 -0.98 3.19
C LYS A 684 11.09 0.25 3.32
N VAL A 685 9.82 -0.01 3.59
CA VAL A 685 8.78 1.01 3.76
C VAL A 685 9.14 2.01 4.87
N PRO A 686 8.68 3.27 4.79
CA PRO A 686 9.01 4.33 5.76
C PRO A 686 8.29 4.18 7.12
N PHE A 687 7.53 3.11 7.32
CA PHE A 687 6.78 2.84 8.55
C PHE A 687 7.67 2.19 9.62
N ALA A 688 7.28 2.34 10.89
CA ALA A 688 7.97 1.70 12.01
C ALA A 688 8.07 0.18 11.86
N LYS A 689 6.98 -0.47 11.43
CA LYS A 689 6.93 -1.91 11.12
C LYS A 689 6.05 -2.23 9.90
N PRO A 690 6.46 -3.18 9.04
CA PRO A 690 5.62 -3.68 7.95
C PRO A 690 4.63 -4.75 8.43
N GLY A 691 3.35 -4.59 8.10
CA GLY A 691 2.33 -5.63 8.25
C GLY A 691 2.12 -6.41 6.94
N PRO A 692 1.70 -7.69 7.01
CA PRO A 692 1.30 -8.47 5.83
C PRO A 692 -0.12 -8.07 5.41
N TRP A 693 -0.33 -6.79 5.07
CA TRP A 693 -1.64 -6.26 4.74
C TRP A 693 -2.00 -6.50 3.27
N ARG A 694 -3.30 -6.60 2.99
CA ARG A 694 -3.80 -6.61 1.60
C ARG A 694 -3.91 -5.17 1.13
N PHE A 695 -3.12 -4.80 0.13
CA PHE A 695 -3.18 -3.49 -0.48
C PHE A 695 -4.12 -3.48 -1.68
N THR A 696 -4.72 -2.32 -1.94
CA THR A 696 -5.43 -2.00 -3.18
C THR A 696 -4.55 -1.08 -4.01
N ASP A 697 -4.25 -1.47 -5.24
CA ASP A 697 -3.45 -0.65 -6.15
C ASP A 697 -4.36 0.35 -6.89
N ILE A 698 -4.13 1.65 -6.68
CA ILE A 698 -4.87 2.74 -7.32
C ILE A 698 -3.94 3.43 -8.34
N PRO A 699 -4.23 3.33 -9.65
CA PRO A 699 -3.42 3.97 -10.70
C PRO A 699 -3.37 5.49 -10.57
N SER A 700 -2.21 6.08 -10.87
CA SER A 700 -1.99 7.53 -10.86
C SER A 700 -0.78 7.91 -11.74
N VAL A 701 -0.41 9.19 -11.74
CA VAL A 701 0.71 9.75 -12.50
C VAL A 701 1.81 10.23 -11.55
N CYS A 702 3.05 9.90 -11.86
CA CYS A 702 4.21 10.36 -11.10
C CYS A 702 4.31 11.88 -11.12
N SER A 703 4.31 12.51 -9.95
CA SER A 703 4.34 13.97 -9.79
C SER A 703 5.74 14.58 -9.84
N PHE A 704 6.81 13.80 -10.13
CA PHE A 704 8.21 14.26 -10.09
C PHE A 704 8.69 14.94 -11.38
N CYS A 705 9.21 14.18 -12.35
CA CYS A 705 9.80 14.73 -13.58
C CYS A 705 8.79 14.80 -14.74
N SER A 706 9.11 15.55 -15.79
CA SER A 706 8.20 15.80 -16.93
C SER A 706 7.83 14.59 -17.78
N VAL A 707 8.39 13.41 -17.55
CA VAL A 707 8.12 12.22 -18.38
C VAL A 707 6.68 11.71 -18.18
N GLY A 708 6.04 11.97 -17.03
CA GLY A 708 4.67 11.53 -16.78
C GLY A 708 4.51 10.01 -16.71
N CYS A 709 5.35 9.33 -15.92
CA CYS A 709 5.29 7.88 -15.72
C CYS A 709 3.99 7.46 -15.00
N ASN A 710 3.35 6.35 -15.43
CA ASN A 710 2.26 5.76 -14.65
C ASN A 710 2.81 5.00 -13.44
N ILE A 711 2.17 5.22 -12.30
CA ILE A 711 2.45 4.56 -11.01
C ILE A 711 1.15 4.01 -10.44
N ALA A 712 1.25 3.09 -9.49
CA ALA A 712 0.12 2.71 -8.64
C ALA A 712 0.47 3.02 -7.19
N TYR A 713 -0.43 3.68 -6.48
CA TYR A 713 -0.36 3.77 -5.03
C TYR A 713 -0.98 2.49 -4.45
N ARG A 714 -0.18 1.72 -3.73
CA ARG A 714 -0.61 0.52 -3.02
C ARG A 714 -1.16 0.94 -1.67
N VAL A 715 -2.48 1.00 -1.52
CA VAL A 715 -3.16 1.58 -0.35
C VAL A 715 -3.76 0.49 0.51
N PHE A 716 -3.40 0.46 1.80
CA PHE A 716 -4.11 -0.32 2.81
C PHE A 716 -5.12 0.57 3.55
N HIS A 717 -4.66 1.76 3.94
CA HIS A 717 -5.45 2.78 4.62
C HIS A 717 -4.79 4.15 4.44
N ASP A 718 -5.47 5.25 4.84
CA ASP A 718 -4.85 6.57 4.88
C ASP A 718 -3.53 6.53 5.67
N GLY A 719 -2.49 7.15 5.14
CA GLY A 719 -1.13 7.15 5.70
C GLY A 719 -0.42 5.79 5.73
N VAL A 720 -1.02 4.69 5.23
CA VAL A 720 -0.39 3.37 5.10
C VAL A 720 -0.45 2.92 3.65
N PHE A 721 0.49 3.44 2.86
CA PHE A 721 0.61 3.15 1.43
C PHE A 721 2.05 3.12 0.92
N SER A 722 2.27 2.52 -0.23
CA SER A 722 3.56 2.54 -0.96
C SER A 722 3.33 2.75 -2.45
N VAL A 723 4.39 2.82 -3.26
CA VAL A 723 4.27 2.96 -4.72
C VAL A 723 4.81 1.73 -5.42
N SER A 724 4.06 1.21 -6.40
CA SER A 724 4.49 0.18 -7.36
C SER A 724 4.42 0.70 -8.79
N SER A 725 4.99 -0.08 -9.72
CA SER A 725 4.76 0.14 -11.14
C SER A 725 3.32 -0.16 -11.53
N ALA A 726 2.68 0.74 -12.28
CA ALA A 726 1.41 0.45 -12.94
C ALA A 726 1.62 -0.01 -14.39
N SER A 727 0.77 -0.91 -14.86
CA SER A 727 0.57 -1.15 -16.29
C SER A 727 -0.22 0.01 -16.91
N GLY A 728 0.14 0.43 -18.11
CA GLY A 728 -0.54 1.53 -18.79
C GLY A 728 0.14 1.90 -20.10
N SER A 729 -0.45 2.84 -20.83
CA SER A 729 0.12 3.38 -22.07
C SER A 729 1.29 4.32 -21.83
N SER A 730 1.57 4.69 -20.56
CA SER A 730 2.80 5.28 -20.00
C SER A 730 4.07 5.00 -20.81
N HIS A 731 4.93 6.01 -21.04
CA HIS A 731 6.26 5.81 -21.61
C HIS A 731 7.12 4.86 -20.79
N ASN A 732 6.83 4.75 -19.50
CA ASN A 732 7.61 3.95 -18.59
C ASN A 732 7.35 2.45 -18.72
N LYS A 733 6.25 2.01 -19.33
CA LYS A 733 5.90 0.58 -19.48
C LYS A 733 6.08 -0.21 -18.18
N GLY A 734 5.74 0.41 -17.05
CA GLY A 734 5.91 -0.13 -15.71
C GLY A 734 7.35 -0.21 -15.20
N TYR A 735 8.27 0.62 -15.69
CA TYR A 735 9.58 0.87 -15.07
C TYR A 735 9.55 2.16 -14.26
N LEU A 736 10.25 2.23 -13.15
CA LEU A 736 10.34 3.44 -12.34
C LEU A 736 11.79 3.85 -12.10
N CYS A 737 11.98 5.12 -11.77
CA CYS A 737 13.23 5.65 -11.24
C CYS A 737 13.13 5.78 -9.71
N THR A 738 14.24 6.09 -9.07
CA THR A 738 14.33 6.28 -7.61
C THR A 738 13.32 7.32 -7.10
N LYS A 739 13.10 8.42 -7.85
CA LYS A 739 12.11 9.46 -7.51
C LYS A 739 10.69 8.89 -7.54
N GLY A 740 10.29 8.24 -8.63
CA GLY A 740 8.96 7.66 -8.76
C GLY A 740 8.69 6.54 -7.77
N ARG A 741 9.70 5.72 -7.43
CA ARG A 741 9.53 4.57 -6.54
C ARG A 741 9.53 4.93 -5.05
N PHE A 742 10.50 5.74 -4.61
CA PHE A 742 10.73 6.01 -3.18
C PHE A 742 10.44 7.45 -2.79
N GLY A 743 10.17 8.34 -3.76
CA GLY A 743 9.92 9.75 -3.48
C GLY A 743 8.65 9.98 -2.68
N TYR A 744 7.64 9.11 -2.76
CA TYR A 744 6.37 9.27 -2.03
C TYR A 744 6.54 9.36 -0.50
N GLN A 745 7.69 8.95 0.06
CA GLN A 745 7.94 8.98 1.50
C GLN A 745 7.81 10.39 2.11
N TYR A 746 7.93 11.47 1.34
CA TYR A 746 7.64 12.83 1.83
C TYR A 746 6.17 13.04 2.20
N MET A 747 5.26 12.28 1.58
CA MET A 747 3.81 12.36 1.81
C MET A 747 3.39 11.61 3.07
N VAL A 748 4.22 10.68 3.54
CA VAL A 748 3.96 9.84 4.72
C VAL A 748 4.51 10.49 6.00
N ASN A 749 5.51 11.37 5.87
CA ASN A 749 6.14 12.02 7.01
C ASN A 749 5.22 13.05 7.70
N GLU A 750 5.38 13.18 9.03
CA GLU A 750 4.40 13.81 9.92
C GLU A 750 4.41 15.35 9.95
N ASP A 751 5.43 16.02 9.39
CA ASP A 751 5.63 17.47 9.53
C ASP A 751 4.77 18.34 8.57
N ARG A 752 3.57 17.88 8.24
CA ARG A 752 2.70 18.55 7.25
C ARG A 752 1.77 19.58 7.89
N LEU A 753 1.50 20.66 7.15
CA LEU A 753 0.45 21.63 7.47
C LEU A 753 -0.94 20.98 7.39
N THR A 754 -1.70 21.06 8.48
CA THR A 754 -3.07 20.51 8.59
C THR A 754 -4.15 21.57 8.79
N GLN A 755 -3.78 22.79 9.15
CA GLN A 755 -4.71 23.91 9.39
C GLN A 755 -4.14 25.25 8.91
N PRO A 756 -5.00 26.20 8.50
CA PRO A 756 -4.58 27.56 8.19
C PRO A 756 -3.86 28.25 9.35
N MET A 757 -2.99 29.20 9.03
CA MET A 757 -2.29 30.03 10.01
C MET A 757 -2.22 31.49 9.58
N ILE A 758 -2.32 32.39 10.56
CA ILE A 758 -2.21 33.85 10.35
C ILE A 758 -1.14 34.40 11.29
N LYS A 759 -0.28 35.29 10.77
CA LYS A 759 0.77 35.95 11.54
C LYS A 759 0.17 37.03 12.44
N ARG A 760 0.23 36.80 13.75
CA ARG A 760 -0.25 37.73 14.80
C ARG A 760 0.89 38.05 15.74
N LYS A 761 1.15 39.35 15.96
CA LYS A 761 2.26 39.82 16.79
C LYS A 761 3.62 39.20 16.39
N GLY A 762 3.83 39.03 15.08
CA GLY A 762 5.06 38.47 14.51
C GLY A 762 5.16 36.94 14.51
N GLN A 763 4.16 36.20 15.03
CA GLN A 763 4.17 34.73 15.06
C GLN A 763 2.97 34.14 14.33
N LEU A 764 3.18 33.06 13.58
CA LEU A 764 2.10 32.30 12.94
C LEU A 764 1.30 31.56 14.02
N GLN A 765 -0.01 31.76 14.01
CA GLN A 765 -0.95 31.10 14.92
C GLN A 765 -2.03 30.37 14.10
N PRO A 766 -2.46 29.17 14.52
CA PRO A 766 -3.58 28.46 13.92
C PRO A 766 -4.85 29.31 13.77
N ALA A 767 -5.53 29.17 12.64
CA ALA A 767 -6.80 29.81 12.31
C ALA A 767 -7.71 28.81 11.60
N ASN A 768 -9.03 29.06 11.61
CA ASN A 768 -9.95 28.28 10.77
C ASN A 768 -9.97 28.80 9.32
N TRP A 769 -10.56 28.02 8.41
CA TRP A 769 -10.59 28.35 6.98
C TRP A 769 -11.31 29.67 6.67
N GLU A 770 -12.48 29.91 7.27
CA GLU A 770 -13.29 31.11 7.04
C GLU A 770 -12.52 32.38 7.44
N GLU A 771 -11.91 32.35 8.62
CA GLU A 771 -11.09 33.46 9.13
C GLU A 771 -9.88 33.74 8.24
N ALA A 772 -9.13 32.71 7.86
CA ALA A 772 -7.91 32.85 7.07
C ALA A 772 -8.20 33.35 5.64
N LEU A 773 -9.24 32.83 4.99
CA LEU A 773 -9.64 33.26 3.66
C LEU A 773 -10.21 34.68 3.67
N SER A 774 -11.08 35.01 4.64
CA SER A 774 -11.64 36.35 4.74
C SER A 774 -10.55 37.39 5.05
N TYR A 775 -9.63 37.09 5.98
CA TYR A 775 -8.49 37.97 6.27
C TYR A 775 -7.62 38.20 5.04
N THR A 776 -7.34 37.13 4.28
CA THR A 776 -6.59 37.21 3.03
C THR A 776 -7.29 38.12 2.01
N ALA A 777 -8.58 37.90 1.75
CA ALA A 777 -9.34 38.70 0.81
C ALA A 777 -9.45 40.17 1.23
N GLN A 778 -9.58 40.46 2.52
CA GLN A 778 -9.60 41.83 3.05
C GLN A 778 -8.26 42.54 2.82
N LYS A 779 -7.13 41.86 3.08
CA LYS A 779 -5.79 42.42 2.87
C LYS A 779 -5.48 42.65 1.39
N LEU A 780 -5.85 41.70 0.53
CA LEU A 780 -5.73 41.87 -0.92
C LEU A 780 -6.57 43.06 -1.40
N ARG A 781 -7.84 43.18 -0.96
CA ARG A 781 -8.68 44.36 -1.27
C ARG A 781 -8.06 45.67 -0.80
N SER A 782 -7.51 45.70 0.41
CA SER A 782 -6.82 46.89 0.93
C SER A 782 -5.62 47.30 0.09
N ILE A 783 -4.83 46.34 -0.41
CA ILE A 783 -3.68 46.62 -1.28
C ILE A 783 -4.14 47.08 -2.66
N MET A 784 -5.12 46.41 -3.26
CA MET A 784 -5.71 46.82 -4.54
C MET A 784 -6.27 48.26 -4.47
N ASN A 785 -6.95 48.61 -3.37
CA ASN A 785 -7.49 49.96 -3.18
C ASN A 785 -6.41 51.04 -3.00
N ARG A 786 -5.26 50.70 -2.40
CA ARG A 786 -4.16 51.64 -2.13
C ARG A 786 -3.20 51.81 -3.32
N TYR A 787 -2.86 50.72 -3.99
CA TYR A 787 -1.79 50.66 -4.99
C TYR A 787 -2.25 50.23 -6.39
N GLY A 788 -3.51 49.85 -6.54
CA GLY A 788 -4.07 49.32 -7.77
C GLY A 788 -3.89 47.81 -7.92
N ASN A 789 -4.62 47.22 -8.87
CA ASN A 789 -4.68 45.76 -9.05
C ASN A 789 -3.34 45.16 -9.48
N GLN A 790 -2.51 45.92 -10.21
CA GLN A 790 -1.18 45.50 -10.65
C GLN A 790 -0.15 45.43 -9.51
N ALA A 791 -0.51 45.79 -8.28
CA ALA A 791 0.33 45.58 -7.11
C ALA A 791 0.20 44.17 -6.50
N VAL A 792 -0.66 43.31 -7.06
CA VAL A 792 -0.88 41.93 -6.61
C VAL A 792 -0.28 40.98 -7.63
N ALA A 793 0.42 39.93 -7.19
CA ALA A 793 0.95 38.88 -8.06
C ALA A 793 0.67 37.48 -7.52
N PHE A 794 0.41 36.55 -8.45
CA PHE A 794 0.11 35.15 -8.18
C PHE A 794 1.18 34.23 -8.77
N PHE A 795 1.65 33.27 -8.00
CA PHE A 795 2.68 32.32 -8.42
C PHE A 795 2.18 30.89 -8.27
N GLY A 796 2.22 30.12 -9.37
CA GLY A 796 1.80 28.73 -9.43
C GLY A 796 3.00 27.79 -9.56
N SER A 797 2.88 26.61 -8.97
CA SER A 797 3.91 25.57 -9.02
C SER A 797 3.68 24.61 -10.18
N PRO A 798 4.74 24.14 -10.87
CA PRO A 798 4.64 23.08 -11.88
C PRO A 798 4.35 21.68 -11.29
N ARG A 799 3.90 21.62 -10.02
CA ARG A 799 3.36 20.44 -9.33
C ARG A 799 1.85 20.45 -9.15
N MET A 800 1.24 21.62 -9.32
CA MET A 800 -0.21 21.77 -9.31
C MET A 800 -0.82 21.09 -10.53
N THR A 801 -2.07 20.67 -10.41
CA THR A 801 -2.82 20.08 -11.53
C THR A 801 -3.13 21.13 -12.59
N ASN A 802 -3.43 20.69 -13.81
CA ASN A 802 -3.88 21.60 -14.87
C ASN A 802 -5.10 22.42 -14.43
N GLU A 803 -6.01 21.81 -13.67
CA GLU A 803 -7.24 22.41 -13.16
C GLU A 803 -6.94 23.49 -12.12
N GLU A 804 -6.03 23.23 -11.18
CA GLU A 804 -5.57 24.21 -10.19
C GLU A 804 -4.84 25.39 -10.86
N LEU A 805 -3.97 25.13 -11.84
CA LEU A 805 -3.22 26.15 -12.58
C LEU A 805 -4.16 27.03 -13.42
N TYR A 806 -5.16 26.43 -14.05
CA TYR A 806 -6.19 27.13 -14.80
C TYR A 806 -7.00 28.07 -13.90
N LEU A 807 -7.44 27.59 -12.73
CA LEU A 807 -8.16 28.43 -11.78
C LEU A 807 -7.29 29.54 -11.20
N LEU A 808 -6.01 29.29 -10.94
CA LEU A 808 -5.08 30.29 -10.42
C LEU A 808 -4.95 31.49 -11.37
N GLN A 809 -4.69 31.24 -12.66
CA GLN A 809 -4.59 32.35 -13.61
C GLN A 809 -5.93 33.04 -13.85
N LYS A 810 -7.05 32.29 -13.78
CA LYS A 810 -8.40 32.84 -13.88
C LYS A 810 -8.69 33.75 -12.69
N LEU A 811 -8.31 33.37 -11.47
CA LEU A 811 -8.39 34.21 -10.28
C LEU A 811 -7.63 35.53 -10.46
N ALA A 812 -6.40 35.47 -10.96
CA ALA A 812 -5.60 36.66 -11.23
C ALA A 812 -6.28 37.60 -12.25
N ARG A 813 -6.73 37.07 -13.39
CA ARG A 813 -7.20 37.89 -14.52
C ARG A 813 -8.67 38.29 -14.47
N VAL A 814 -9.53 37.42 -13.96
CA VAL A 814 -10.99 37.63 -13.91
C VAL A 814 -11.38 38.37 -12.63
N VAL A 815 -10.85 37.92 -11.48
CA VAL A 815 -11.26 38.44 -10.17
C VAL A 815 -10.42 39.64 -9.76
N VAL A 816 -9.10 39.48 -9.72
CA VAL A 816 -8.19 40.57 -9.34
C VAL A 816 -7.96 41.55 -10.49
N LYS A 817 -8.15 41.11 -11.74
CA LYS A 817 -7.89 41.91 -12.95
C LYS A 817 -6.42 42.37 -13.05
N THR A 818 -5.50 41.45 -12.74
CA THR A 818 -4.07 41.59 -13.00
C THR A 818 -3.59 40.51 -13.95
N ASN A 819 -2.56 40.82 -14.73
CA ASN A 819 -1.84 39.84 -15.53
C ASN A 819 -0.53 39.38 -14.87
N ASN A 820 -0.30 39.77 -13.61
CA ASN A 820 0.86 39.37 -12.81
C ASN A 820 0.69 37.94 -12.29
N VAL A 821 0.79 36.98 -13.21
CA VAL A 821 0.73 35.54 -12.91
C VAL A 821 1.94 34.85 -13.51
N GLY A 822 2.59 33.99 -12.73
CA GLY A 822 3.80 33.30 -13.16
C GLY A 822 4.24 32.16 -12.23
N SER A 823 5.53 31.83 -12.27
CA SER A 823 6.16 30.81 -11.42
C SER A 823 7.55 31.29 -11.04
N PHE A 824 7.91 31.27 -9.75
CA PHE A 824 9.27 31.56 -9.28
C PHE A 824 10.27 30.55 -9.83
N THR A 825 9.85 29.29 -9.95
CA THR A 825 10.69 28.23 -10.52
C THR A 825 11.16 28.59 -11.93
N ASN A 826 10.27 29.13 -12.76
CA ASN A 826 10.62 29.56 -14.11
C ASN A 826 11.33 30.92 -14.14
N LEU A 827 10.85 31.88 -13.34
CA LEU A 827 11.30 33.27 -13.34
C LEU A 827 12.74 33.41 -12.81
N ILE A 828 13.09 32.74 -11.72
CA ILE A 828 14.41 32.88 -11.08
C ILE A 828 15.47 32.06 -11.82
N ASN A 829 15.13 30.86 -12.30
CA ASN A 829 16.07 30.00 -13.01
C ASN A 829 16.32 30.42 -14.47
N GLY A 830 15.61 31.44 -14.99
CA GLY A 830 15.78 31.89 -16.38
C GLY A 830 15.45 30.79 -17.38
N ILE A 831 14.40 30.01 -17.10
CA ILE A 831 13.93 28.95 -18.00
C ILE A 831 13.44 29.61 -19.29
N GLU A 832 13.94 29.09 -20.42
CA GLU A 832 13.61 29.58 -21.77
C GLU A 832 12.22 29.07 -22.17
N GLN A 833 11.18 29.79 -21.74
CA GLN A 833 9.78 29.43 -21.98
C GLN A 833 9.32 29.69 -23.42
N ASP A 834 10.04 30.53 -24.15
CA ASP A 834 9.71 31.09 -25.46
C ASP A 834 10.75 30.75 -26.55
N GLY A 835 11.62 29.76 -26.27
CA GLY A 835 12.76 29.43 -27.11
C GLY A 835 12.45 29.07 -28.57
N LEU A 836 11.24 28.63 -28.91
CA LEU A 836 10.79 28.36 -30.29
C LEU A 836 9.61 29.23 -30.72
N ASP A 837 9.18 30.18 -29.90
CA ASP A 837 7.96 30.97 -30.14
C ASP A 837 8.04 31.77 -31.43
N ASP A 838 9.15 32.47 -31.67
CA ASP A 838 9.37 33.24 -32.90
C ASP A 838 9.46 32.37 -34.16
N MET A 839 9.82 31.09 -33.98
CA MET A 839 10.13 30.16 -35.07
C MET A 839 8.92 29.32 -35.46
N PHE A 840 8.28 28.70 -34.46
CA PHE A 840 7.19 27.74 -34.65
C PHE A 840 5.83 28.27 -34.16
N GLY A 841 5.82 29.41 -33.45
CA GLY A 841 4.65 30.00 -32.79
C GLY A 841 4.47 29.54 -31.34
N ILE A 842 5.14 28.45 -30.94
CA ILE A 842 5.06 27.86 -29.60
C ILE A 842 6.32 27.08 -29.24
N THR A 843 6.69 27.10 -27.96
CA THR A 843 7.78 26.31 -27.39
C THR A 843 7.27 25.06 -26.70
N THR A 844 7.24 23.96 -27.45
CA THR A 844 6.88 22.62 -26.94
C THR A 844 7.55 21.53 -27.77
N SER A 845 7.42 20.27 -27.36
CA SER A 845 7.89 19.13 -28.12
C SER A 845 7.17 19.02 -29.48
N THR A 846 7.91 18.93 -30.57
CA THR A 846 7.35 18.79 -31.93
C THR A 846 7.12 17.34 -32.32
N THR A 847 7.57 16.39 -31.51
CA THR A 847 7.36 14.94 -31.67
C THR A 847 7.14 14.29 -30.30
N THR A 848 6.83 13.00 -30.27
CA THR A 848 6.55 12.27 -29.02
C THR A 848 7.63 11.25 -28.69
N MET A 849 7.75 10.90 -27.41
CA MET A 849 8.66 9.83 -26.99
C MET A 849 8.29 8.46 -27.56
N ASP A 850 7.09 8.30 -28.11
CA ASP A 850 6.66 7.04 -28.73
C ASP A 850 7.19 6.90 -30.17
N GLN A 851 7.66 7.99 -30.79
CA GLN A 851 8.28 7.96 -32.12
C GLN A 851 9.79 7.64 -32.11
N LEU A 852 10.42 7.54 -30.93
CA LEU A 852 11.85 7.20 -30.80
C LEU A 852 12.27 5.94 -31.58
N PRO A 853 11.51 4.83 -31.59
CA PRO A 853 11.87 3.64 -32.37
C PRO A 853 11.89 3.86 -33.89
N GLY A 854 11.24 4.91 -34.40
CA GLY A 854 11.22 5.27 -35.82
C GLY A 854 12.36 6.19 -36.25
N ALA A 855 13.23 6.61 -35.33
CA ALA A 855 14.36 7.48 -35.65
C ALA A 855 15.58 6.66 -36.11
N ASP A 856 16.29 7.15 -37.12
CA ASP A 856 17.60 6.63 -37.52
C ASP A 856 18.71 7.16 -36.61
N VAL A 857 18.54 8.39 -36.11
CA VAL A 857 19.45 9.05 -35.17
C VAL A 857 18.67 9.72 -34.06
N VAL A 858 19.08 9.48 -32.81
CA VAL A 858 18.67 10.25 -31.64
C VAL A 858 19.85 11.09 -31.18
N LEU A 859 19.66 12.41 -31.18
CA LEU A 859 20.63 13.37 -30.66
C LEU A 859 20.21 13.85 -29.28
N VAL A 860 21.01 13.59 -28.24
CA VAL A 860 20.77 14.11 -26.89
C VAL A 860 21.70 15.28 -26.63
N MET A 861 21.14 16.42 -26.24
CA MET A 861 21.89 17.65 -25.96
C MET A 861 21.35 18.34 -24.71
N ASN A 862 22.25 18.93 -23.91
CA ASN A 862 21.93 19.63 -22.66
C ASN A 862 21.13 18.81 -21.64
N ALA A 863 21.28 17.48 -21.60
CA ALA A 863 20.51 16.63 -20.70
C ALA A 863 21.37 15.49 -20.11
N ASP A 864 21.25 15.24 -18.80
CA ASP A 864 21.70 14.01 -18.15
C ASP A 864 20.49 13.11 -17.83
N LEU A 865 20.10 12.32 -18.83
CA LEU A 865 18.91 11.46 -18.73
C LEU A 865 19.04 10.40 -17.64
N SER A 866 20.25 10.00 -17.27
CA SER A 866 20.48 8.97 -16.27
C SER A 866 20.10 9.40 -14.86
N GLU A 867 20.23 10.68 -14.56
CA GLU A 867 19.89 11.25 -13.26
C GLU A 867 18.51 11.92 -13.24
N ASP A 868 18.13 12.59 -14.33
CA ASP A 868 16.94 13.44 -14.34
C ASP A 868 15.70 12.72 -14.87
N ASN A 869 15.87 11.89 -15.92
CA ASN A 869 14.78 11.31 -16.71
C ASN A 869 15.07 9.86 -17.14
N LEU A 870 15.35 8.96 -16.19
CA LEU A 870 15.76 7.57 -16.45
C LEU A 870 14.87 6.84 -17.49
N VAL A 871 13.55 7.05 -17.46
CA VAL A 871 12.64 6.41 -18.41
C VAL A 871 12.86 6.86 -19.85
N ALA A 872 13.23 8.13 -20.08
CA ALA A 872 13.62 8.62 -21.40
C ALA A 872 14.90 7.91 -21.88
N GLU A 873 15.89 7.72 -21.00
CA GLU A 873 17.08 6.93 -21.31
C GLU A 873 16.72 5.49 -21.71
N LEU A 874 15.84 4.83 -20.96
CA LEU A 874 15.42 3.45 -21.26
C LEU A 874 14.75 3.34 -22.63
N LYS A 875 13.96 4.35 -23.03
CA LYS A 875 13.37 4.40 -24.37
C LYS A 875 14.41 4.57 -25.47
N ILE A 876 15.41 5.43 -25.26
CA ILE A 876 16.51 5.59 -26.21
C ILE A 876 17.30 4.28 -26.34
N LYS A 877 17.64 3.64 -25.21
CA LYS A 877 18.29 2.32 -25.19
C LYS A 877 17.46 1.25 -25.92
N ALA A 878 16.14 1.29 -25.79
CA ALA A 878 15.25 0.38 -26.51
C ALA A 878 15.27 0.65 -28.03
N ALA A 879 15.21 1.91 -28.46
CA ALA A 879 15.31 2.28 -29.88
C ALA A 879 16.66 1.87 -30.50
N ARG A 880 17.77 1.95 -29.76
CA ARG A 880 19.06 1.45 -30.24
C ARG A 880 19.05 -0.04 -30.59
N LYS A 881 18.25 -0.86 -29.89
CA LYS A 881 18.12 -2.29 -30.21
C LYS A 881 17.47 -2.54 -31.58
N THR A 882 16.75 -1.57 -32.13
CA THR A 882 16.14 -1.63 -33.47
C THR A 882 16.97 -0.94 -34.55
N GLY A 883 18.19 -0.49 -34.24
CA GLY A 883 19.14 0.08 -35.21
C GLY A 883 19.35 1.59 -35.12
N THR A 884 18.65 2.30 -34.24
CA THR A 884 18.82 3.75 -34.03
C THR A 884 20.22 4.08 -33.51
N ARG A 885 20.90 5.05 -34.13
CA ARG A 885 22.19 5.57 -33.66
C ARG A 885 21.99 6.65 -32.60
N LEU A 886 22.83 6.67 -31.56
CA LEU A 886 22.80 7.65 -30.48
C LEU A 886 23.98 8.61 -30.59
N VAL A 887 23.67 9.90 -30.70
CA VAL A 887 24.64 11.00 -30.63
C VAL A 887 24.46 11.74 -29.31
N MET A 888 25.54 11.95 -28.58
CA MET A 888 25.55 12.73 -27.34
C MET A 888 26.35 14.02 -27.55
N ILE A 889 25.79 15.18 -27.21
CA ILE A 889 26.50 16.47 -27.16
C ILE A 889 26.51 16.95 -25.71
N ASN A 890 27.65 16.81 -25.04
CA ASN A 890 27.86 17.22 -23.65
C ASN A 890 29.36 17.33 -23.31
N SER A 891 29.74 18.34 -22.52
CA SER A 891 31.13 18.63 -22.15
C SER A 891 31.77 17.60 -21.22
N SER A 892 30.97 16.84 -20.47
CA SER A 892 31.42 15.93 -19.39
C SER A 892 30.84 14.54 -19.57
N GLU A 893 31.59 13.47 -19.28
CA GLU A 893 31.09 12.10 -19.42
C GLU A 893 29.94 11.81 -18.43
N VAL A 894 28.78 11.39 -18.94
CA VAL A 894 27.63 10.85 -18.19
C VAL A 894 27.44 9.38 -18.52
N ARG A 895 26.62 8.66 -17.73
CA ARG A 895 26.45 7.20 -17.88
C ARG A 895 25.98 6.79 -19.28
N LEU A 896 25.12 7.59 -19.91
CA LEU A 896 24.59 7.32 -21.25
C LEU A 896 25.67 7.39 -22.35
N ASN A 897 26.78 8.13 -22.15
CA ASN A 897 27.85 8.25 -23.15
C ASN A 897 28.45 6.90 -23.55
N LYS A 898 28.46 5.91 -22.64
CA LYS A 898 28.96 4.54 -22.90
C LYS A 898 28.17 3.80 -23.98
N TYR A 899 26.96 4.26 -24.28
CA TYR A 899 26.09 3.72 -25.30
C TYR A 899 26.00 4.63 -26.52
N ALA A 900 26.71 5.75 -26.56
CA ALA A 900 26.68 6.63 -27.71
C ALA A 900 27.48 6.01 -28.87
N ASP A 901 26.95 6.10 -30.07
CA ASP A 901 27.66 5.79 -31.30
C ASP A 901 28.63 6.92 -31.66
N LEU A 902 28.29 8.16 -31.25
CA LEU A 902 29.18 9.32 -31.31
C LEU A 902 28.94 10.23 -30.09
N TRP A 903 29.98 10.47 -29.30
CA TRP A 903 29.94 11.46 -28.21
C TRP A 903 30.77 12.68 -28.59
N VAL A 904 30.13 13.83 -28.76
CA VAL A 904 30.77 15.12 -29.07
C VAL A 904 30.89 15.96 -27.79
N ASN A 905 32.13 16.23 -27.40
CA ASN A 905 32.50 16.92 -26.17
C ASN A 905 32.77 18.41 -26.42
N SER A 906 31.73 19.15 -26.80
CA SER A 906 31.81 20.60 -26.97
C SER A 906 32.08 21.32 -25.65
N LYS A 907 32.80 22.43 -25.71
CA LYS A 907 32.96 23.38 -24.60
C LYS A 907 31.59 23.92 -24.19
N ARG A 908 31.36 24.04 -22.88
CA ARG A 908 30.13 24.63 -22.33
C ARG A 908 29.91 26.03 -22.90
N GLY A 909 28.67 26.37 -23.21
CA GLY A 909 28.35 27.68 -23.78
C GLY A 909 28.59 27.81 -25.29
N THR A 910 28.96 26.73 -26.01
CA THR A 910 29.28 26.80 -27.45
C THR A 910 28.39 25.95 -28.36
N ASN A 911 27.34 25.32 -27.85
CA ASN A 911 26.49 24.39 -28.62
C ASN A 911 25.75 25.07 -29.78
N THR A 912 25.35 26.34 -29.64
CA THR A 912 24.76 27.13 -30.74
C THR A 912 25.69 27.24 -31.93
N VAL A 913 26.99 27.45 -31.69
CA VAL A 913 28.02 27.53 -32.74
C VAL A 913 28.18 26.16 -33.41
N LEU A 914 28.24 25.09 -32.62
CA LEU A 914 28.33 23.73 -33.13
C LEU A 914 27.15 23.38 -34.06
N VAL A 915 25.91 23.66 -33.62
CA VAL A 915 24.69 23.39 -34.39
C VAL A 915 24.60 24.25 -35.64
N ASN A 916 24.94 25.54 -35.57
CA ASN A 916 24.97 26.41 -36.74
C ASN A 916 26.08 26.01 -37.73
N GLY A 917 27.21 25.49 -37.24
CA GLY A 917 28.24 24.89 -38.09
C GLY A 917 27.73 23.68 -38.87
N ILE A 918 26.91 22.83 -38.25
CA ILE A 918 26.23 21.73 -38.95
C ILE A 918 25.30 22.29 -40.03
N ALA A 919 24.51 23.31 -39.71
CA ALA A 919 23.61 23.94 -40.67
C ALA A 919 24.38 24.54 -41.86
N LYS A 920 25.52 25.18 -41.61
CA LYS A 920 26.44 25.67 -42.65
C LYS A 920 26.93 24.52 -43.55
N ALA A 921 27.37 23.41 -42.96
CA ALA A 921 27.79 22.24 -43.73
C ALA A 921 26.67 21.62 -44.58
N VAL A 922 25.43 21.60 -44.08
CA VAL A 922 24.24 21.16 -44.84
C VAL A 922 24.02 22.06 -46.06
N ILE A 923 24.17 23.38 -45.90
CA ILE A 923 24.04 24.37 -46.98
C ILE A 923 25.15 24.18 -48.03
N ASP A 924 26.41 24.13 -47.59
CA ASP A 924 27.57 24.05 -48.49
C ASP A 924 27.58 22.75 -49.31
N ARG A 925 27.12 21.64 -48.71
CA ARG A 925 27.03 20.33 -49.36
C ARG A 925 25.75 20.19 -50.22
N GLY A 926 24.89 21.21 -50.25
CA GLY A 926 23.65 21.19 -51.02
C GLY A 926 22.60 20.19 -50.51
N LEU A 927 22.64 19.85 -49.22
CA LEU A 927 21.80 18.81 -48.61
C LEU A 927 20.46 19.33 -48.07
N ALA A 928 20.25 20.66 -48.03
CA ALA A 928 19.01 21.26 -47.52
C ALA A 928 17.75 20.79 -48.27
N ASP A 929 16.65 20.57 -47.55
CA ASP A 929 15.34 20.23 -48.14
C ASP A 929 14.73 21.49 -48.77
N ARG A 930 15.12 21.77 -50.02
CA ARG A 930 14.69 22.99 -50.74
C ARG A 930 13.17 23.11 -50.83
N GLY A 931 12.47 22.00 -51.05
CA GLY A 931 11.01 21.97 -51.11
C GLY A 931 10.38 22.42 -49.80
N PHE A 932 10.87 21.91 -48.67
CA PHE A 932 10.39 22.34 -47.35
C PHE A 932 10.73 23.81 -47.07
N VAL A 933 11.97 24.23 -47.34
CA VAL A 933 12.44 25.60 -47.08
C VAL A 933 11.60 26.61 -47.87
N GLU A 934 11.42 26.42 -49.18
CA GLU A 934 10.68 27.38 -50.02
C GLU A 934 9.18 27.45 -49.68
N THR A 935 8.56 26.30 -49.41
CA THR A 935 7.10 26.22 -49.24
C THR A 935 6.63 26.49 -47.81
N ARG A 936 7.40 26.04 -46.80
CA ARG A 936 6.98 26.03 -45.40
C ARG A 936 7.74 26.98 -44.49
N THR A 937 8.76 27.69 -44.98
CA THR A 937 9.59 28.57 -44.15
C THR A 937 9.73 30.00 -44.71
N GLU A 938 10.26 30.89 -43.88
CA GLU A 938 10.62 32.27 -44.20
C GLU A 938 11.95 32.67 -43.52
N GLY A 939 12.63 33.71 -44.01
CA GLY A 939 13.88 34.22 -43.42
C GLY A 939 15.15 33.41 -43.73
N TYR A 940 15.09 32.46 -44.68
CA TYR A 940 16.21 31.56 -44.99
C TYR A 940 17.48 32.27 -45.47
N GLU A 941 17.36 33.27 -46.36
CA GLU A 941 18.56 33.94 -46.91
C GLU A 941 19.34 34.73 -45.85
N ASP A 942 18.65 35.40 -44.93
CA ASP A 942 19.30 36.11 -43.83
C ASP A 942 20.04 35.13 -42.91
N PHE A 943 19.41 33.99 -42.59
CA PHE A 943 20.06 32.92 -41.83
C PHE A 943 21.26 32.35 -42.58
N ARG A 944 21.13 32.04 -43.87
CA ARG A 944 22.22 31.51 -44.72
C ARG A 944 23.44 32.44 -44.70
N GLN A 945 23.21 33.75 -44.80
CA GLN A 945 24.28 34.74 -44.74
C GLN A 945 24.92 34.81 -43.34
N SER A 946 24.14 34.64 -42.28
CA SER A 946 24.64 34.71 -40.90
C SER A 946 25.62 33.59 -40.51
N VAL A 947 25.51 32.42 -41.14
CA VAL A 947 26.37 31.25 -40.86
C VAL A 947 27.56 31.14 -41.80
N VAL A 948 27.78 32.12 -42.69
CA VAL A 948 28.79 32.02 -43.78
C VAL A 948 30.22 31.82 -43.28
N ASN A 949 30.55 32.38 -42.11
CA ASN A 949 31.89 32.35 -41.52
C ASN A 949 32.12 31.15 -40.57
N LEU A 950 31.18 30.21 -40.48
CA LEU A 950 31.29 29.02 -39.61
C LEU A 950 31.85 27.82 -40.38
N ASP A 951 33.10 27.94 -40.86
CA ASP A 951 33.84 26.81 -41.43
C ASP A 951 34.29 25.81 -40.34
N PRO A 952 34.69 24.56 -40.71
CA PRO A 952 35.08 23.54 -39.73
C PRO A 952 36.20 23.98 -38.79
N GLU A 953 37.17 24.76 -39.28
CA GLU A 953 38.28 25.29 -38.52
C GLU A 953 37.80 26.28 -37.44
N ASN A 954 36.95 27.26 -37.79
CA ASN A 954 36.40 28.23 -36.85
C ASN A 954 35.49 27.56 -35.82
N VAL A 955 34.67 26.58 -36.24
CA VAL A 955 33.82 25.81 -35.32
C VAL A 955 34.67 25.03 -34.33
N SER A 956 35.74 24.38 -34.79
CA SER A 956 36.68 23.63 -33.94
C SER A 956 37.36 24.53 -32.91
N GLU A 957 37.87 25.70 -33.32
CA GLU A 957 38.53 26.66 -32.43
C GLU A 957 37.61 27.10 -31.29
N ILE A 958 36.38 27.50 -31.64
CA ILE A 958 35.40 28.01 -30.68
C ILE A 958 34.91 26.89 -29.76
N THR A 959 34.43 25.79 -30.35
CA THR A 959 33.73 24.73 -29.61
C THR A 959 34.69 23.77 -28.91
N GLY A 960 35.96 23.72 -29.33
CA GLY A 960 36.94 22.72 -28.89
C GLY A 960 36.66 21.30 -29.41
N VAL A 961 35.76 21.15 -30.39
CA VAL A 961 35.47 19.85 -31.03
C VAL A 961 36.44 19.66 -32.19
N GLU A 962 37.26 18.61 -32.12
CA GLU A 962 38.18 18.22 -33.21
C GLU A 962 37.48 18.18 -34.57
N THR A 963 38.13 18.70 -35.62
CA THR A 963 37.56 18.83 -36.96
C THR A 963 37.11 17.49 -37.55
N GLU A 964 37.86 16.41 -37.29
CA GLU A 964 37.48 15.05 -37.70
C GLU A 964 36.17 14.60 -37.03
N LYS A 965 36.05 14.87 -35.73
CA LYS A 965 34.87 14.51 -34.94
C LYS A 965 33.65 15.33 -35.33
N PHE A 966 33.87 16.60 -35.67
CA PHE A 966 32.84 17.46 -36.24
C PHE A 966 32.39 16.98 -37.63
N ALA A 967 33.31 16.52 -38.48
CA ALA A 967 32.97 15.90 -39.76
C ALA A 967 32.12 14.63 -39.58
N GLN A 968 32.47 13.75 -38.63
CA GLN A 968 31.67 12.57 -38.27
C GLN A 968 30.27 12.95 -37.76
N LEU A 969 30.16 14.03 -36.99
CA LEU A 969 28.87 14.54 -36.53
C LEU A 969 28.01 14.97 -37.73
N ILE A 970 28.57 15.77 -38.63
CA ILE A 970 27.90 16.21 -39.87
C ILE A 970 27.42 14.99 -40.67
N ASP A 971 28.28 14.01 -40.92
CA ASP A 971 27.93 12.82 -41.71
C ASP A 971 26.84 11.97 -41.05
N THR A 972 26.73 12.03 -39.73
CA THR A 972 25.72 11.30 -38.97
C THR A 972 24.34 11.96 -39.06
N ILE A 973 24.25 13.29 -39.08
CA ILE A 973 22.97 14.02 -38.94
C ILE A 973 22.55 14.90 -40.15
N ALA A 974 23.46 15.23 -41.06
CA ALA A 974 23.20 16.18 -42.15
C ALA A 974 22.39 15.59 -43.31
N LYS A 975 22.36 14.25 -43.48
CA LYS A 975 21.67 13.60 -44.59
C LYS A 975 20.15 13.63 -44.41
N THR A 976 19.43 14.27 -45.31
CA THR A 976 17.98 14.57 -45.20
C THR A 976 17.05 13.36 -45.36
N ASP A 977 17.57 12.23 -45.83
CA ASP A 977 16.86 10.94 -45.88
C ASP A 977 16.78 10.24 -44.51
N LEU A 978 17.58 10.68 -43.53
CA LEU A 978 17.56 10.14 -42.17
C LEU A 978 16.52 10.83 -41.29
N ASN A 979 15.79 10.01 -40.55
CA ASN A 979 14.90 10.41 -39.47
C ASN A 979 15.72 10.80 -38.23
N VAL A 980 15.59 12.04 -37.76
CA VAL A 980 16.34 12.54 -36.60
C VAL A 980 15.41 13.08 -35.53
N ILE A 981 15.54 12.53 -34.31
CA ILE A 981 14.90 13.08 -33.12
C ILE A 981 15.95 13.69 -32.22
N VAL A 982 15.73 14.94 -31.84
CA VAL A 982 16.56 15.64 -30.85
C VAL A 982 15.88 15.58 -29.49
N VAL A 983 16.58 15.18 -28.45
CA VAL A 983 16.15 15.24 -27.05
C VAL A 983 16.93 16.34 -26.37
N TYR A 984 16.24 17.41 -25.99
CA TYR A 984 16.84 18.60 -25.40
C TYR A 984 16.14 18.95 -24.09
N ASN A 985 16.90 19.11 -23.01
CA ASN A 985 16.34 19.61 -21.75
C ASN A 985 16.49 21.14 -21.72
N VAL A 986 15.37 21.86 -21.74
CA VAL A 986 15.34 23.32 -21.80
C VAL A 986 15.58 23.99 -20.44
N ASP A 987 15.30 23.24 -19.37
CA ASP A 987 15.43 23.69 -17.98
C ASP A 987 16.83 23.39 -17.42
N SER A 988 17.60 22.51 -18.06
CA SER A 988 18.99 22.25 -17.71
C SER A 988 19.87 23.46 -18.07
N VAL A 989 20.72 23.88 -17.15
CA VAL A 989 21.64 25.02 -17.33
C VAL A 989 23.10 24.59 -17.45
N TRP A 990 23.39 23.29 -17.31
CA TRP A 990 24.75 22.79 -17.17
C TRP A 990 25.59 22.87 -18.46
N GLU A 991 24.99 22.55 -19.62
CA GLU A 991 25.65 22.66 -20.95
C GLU A 991 25.14 23.84 -21.79
N LYS A 992 24.20 24.61 -21.25
CA LYS A 992 23.38 25.56 -22.01
C LYS A 992 24.24 26.69 -22.62
N SER A 993 24.04 26.96 -23.91
CA SER A 993 24.46 28.19 -24.57
C SER A 993 23.28 29.11 -24.86
N HIS A 994 23.55 30.30 -25.41
CA HIS A 994 22.48 31.18 -25.84
C HIS A 994 21.91 30.69 -27.18
N ASN A 995 20.58 30.55 -27.26
CA ASN A 995 19.82 30.20 -28.47
C ASN A 995 19.99 28.76 -29.00
N ASP A 996 20.41 27.80 -28.16
CA ASP A 996 20.66 26.40 -28.57
C ASP A 996 19.43 25.77 -29.21
N LEU A 997 18.28 25.97 -28.56
CA LEU A 997 17.01 25.43 -29.01
C LEU A 997 16.58 26.08 -30.33
N LYS A 998 16.83 27.39 -30.51
CA LYS A 998 16.62 28.07 -31.80
C LYS A 998 17.54 27.54 -32.90
N ALA A 999 18.81 27.27 -32.58
CA ALA A 999 19.77 26.70 -33.53
C ALA A 999 19.33 25.31 -33.99
N LEU A 1000 18.86 24.47 -33.05
CA LEU A 1000 18.23 23.19 -33.38
C LEU A 1000 16.98 23.40 -34.26
N GLY A 1001 16.13 24.37 -33.94
CA GLY A 1001 14.96 24.73 -34.75
C GLY A 1001 15.33 25.05 -36.21
N ASN A 1002 16.37 25.87 -36.41
CA ASN A 1002 16.89 26.20 -37.74
C ASN A 1002 17.37 24.94 -38.46
N LEU A 1003 18.17 24.09 -37.81
CA LEU A 1003 18.67 22.85 -38.40
C LEU A 1003 17.54 21.89 -38.79
N MET A 1004 16.53 21.75 -37.93
CA MET A 1004 15.38 20.87 -38.18
C MET A 1004 14.52 21.38 -39.33
N MET A 1005 14.33 22.70 -39.47
CA MET A 1005 13.64 23.27 -40.64
C MET A 1005 14.47 23.15 -41.93
N LEU A 1006 15.77 23.43 -41.86
CA LEU A 1006 16.70 23.34 -42.99
C LEU A 1006 16.72 21.94 -43.62
N THR A 1007 16.57 20.91 -42.78
CA THR A 1007 16.56 19.51 -43.18
C THR A 1007 15.15 18.95 -43.38
N GLY A 1008 14.11 19.78 -43.26
CA GLY A 1008 12.71 19.38 -43.48
C GLY A 1008 12.20 18.36 -42.47
N ARG A 1009 12.72 18.36 -41.23
CA ARG A 1009 12.46 17.36 -40.17
C ARG A 1009 11.45 17.83 -39.11
N VAL A 1010 10.55 18.75 -39.46
CA VAL A 1010 9.47 19.20 -38.60
C VAL A 1010 8.13 18.74 -39.18
N GLY A 1011 7.27 18.15 -38.33
CA GLY A 1011 5.95 17.65 -38.75
C GLY A 1011 5.99 16.35 -39.56
N LYS A 1012 7.09 15.58 -39.52
CA LYS A 1012 7.24 14.26 -40.16
C LYS A 1012 7.39 13.17 -39.08
N PRO A 1013 6.83 11.96 -39.26
CA PRO A 1013 7.04 10.85 -38.33
C PRO A 1013 8.52 10.51 -38.15
N GLY A 1014 8.93 10.12 -36.95
CA GLY A 1014 10.33 9.78 -36.64
C GLY A 1014 11.27 10.98 -36.62
N ASN A 1015 10.75 12.20 -36.72
CA ASN A 1015 11.51 13.44 -36.75
C ASN A 1015 11.00 14.44 -35.72
N GLY A 1016 11.88 15.33 -35.23
CA GLY A 1016 11.49 16.49 -34.43
C GLY A 1016 12.31 16.67 -33.16
N ILE A 1017 11.83 17.53 -32.26
CA ILE A 1017 12.49 17.87 -31.00
C ILE A 1017 11.56 17.46 -29.85
N ILE A 1018 12.09 16.66 -28.91
CA ILE A 1018 11.51 16.40 -27.61
C ILE A 1018 12.14 17.38 -26.62
N VAL A 1019 11.32 18.27 -26.08
CA VAL A 1019 11.71 19.30 -25.12
C VAL A 1019 11.43 18.79 -23.71
N LEU A 1020 12.46 18.27 -23.03
CA LEU A 1020 12.37 17.84 -21.64
C LEU A 1020 12.31 19.05 -20.71
N ARG A 1021 11.57 18.87 -19.61
CA ARG A 1021 11.40 19.85 -18.53
C ARG A 1021 11.64 19.16 -17.18
N ASP A 1022 11.80 19.93 -16.12
CA ASP A 1022 12.16 19.38 -14.81
C ASP A 1022 11.02 18.69 -14.10
N PHE A 1023 9.80 19.21 -14.22
CA PHE A 1023 8.69 18.84 -13.35
C PHE A 1023 7.53 18.23 -14.12
N ALA A 1024 6.76 17.38 -13.41
CA ALA A 1024 5.68 16.58 -13.97
C ALA A 1024 4.65 17.40 -14.75
N ASN A 1025 4.37 18.63 -14.32
CA ASN A 1025 3.41 19.50 -14.96
C ASN A 1025 3.99 20.84 -15.47
N SER A 1026 5.31 20.90 -15.74
CA SER A 1026 5.92 22.11 -16.31
C SER A 1026 5.30 22.50 -17.65
N GLN A 1027 4.90 21.53 -18.48
CA GLN A 1027 4.20 21.83 -19.74
C GLN A 1027 2.78 22.31 -19.49
N GLY A 1028 2.05 21.66 -18.58
CA GLY A 1028 0.68 22.06 -18.21
C GLY A 1028 0.60 23.47 -17.63
N LEU A 1029 1.60 23.90 -16.85
CA LEU A 1029 1.71 25.29 -16.37
C LEU A 1029 1.68 26.32 -17.50
N LEU A 1030 2.38 26.04 -18.60
CA LEU A 1030 2.36 26.91 -19.79
C LEU A 1030 1.04 26.75 -20.56
N ASP A 1031 0.56 25.52 -20.74
CA ASP A 1031 -0.69 25.25 -21.45
C ASP A 1031 -1.90 25.93 -20.81
N MET A 1032 -1.91 26.03 -19.47
CA MET A 1032 -2.95 26.69 -18.69
C MET A 1032 -2.76 28.20 -18.58
N GLY A 1033 -1.72 28.79 -19.17
CA GLY A 1033 -1.54 30.24 -19.24
C GLY A 1033 -1.04 30.89 -17.95
N VAL A 1034 -0.27 30.17 -17.12
CA VAL A 1034 0.41 30.73 -15.94
C VAL A 1034 1.70 31.45 -16.38
N ASN A 1035 1.52 32.47 -17.22
CA ASN A 1035 2.57 33.25 -17.86
C ASN A 1035 2.02 34.64 -18.24
N THR A 1036 2.83 35.69 -18.20
CA THR A 1036 2.37 37.06 -18.51
C THR A 1036 2.18 37.32 -20.01
N GLY A 1037 2.80 36.54 -20.89
CA GLY A 1037 2.80 36.72 -22.35
C GLY A 1037 1.70 35.98 -23.11
N TYR A 1038 0.99 35.02 -22.50
CA TYR A 1038 -0.09 34.28 -23.16
C TYR A 1038 -1.15 33.74 -22.17
N LEU A 1039 -2.37 33.59 -22.69
CA LEU A 1039 -3.53 32.97 -22.02
C LEU A 1039 -3.56 31.45 -22.31
N PRO A 1040 -4.49 30.66 -21.68
CA PRO A 1040 -4.60 29.23 -21.93
C PRO A 1040 -4.61 28.87 -23.43
N GLY A 1041 -3.91 27.80 -23.80
CA GLY A 1041 -3.75 27.39 -25.19
C GLY A 1041 -2.80 28.26 -26.01
N ASN A 1042 -1.86 28.96 -25.35
CA ASN A 1042 -0.89 29.86 -25.99
C ASN A 1042 -1.55 30.99 -26.80
N VAL A 1043 -2.67 31.52 -26.31
CA VAL A 1043 -3.35 32.67 -26.92
C VAL A 1043 -2.61 33.96 -26.57
N ARG A 1044 -1.91 34.52 -27.55
CA ARG A 1044 -1.11 35.76 -27.41
C ARG A 1044 -1.94 37.04 -27.58
N PRO A 1045 -1.44 38.21 -27.15
CA PRO A 1045 -2.16 39.48 -27.29
C PRO A 1045 -2.52 39.81 -28.74
N GLU A 1046 -1.69 39.40 -29.70
CA GLU A 1046 -1.92 39.64 -31.13
C GLU A 1046 -3.08 38.79 -31.68
N ASN A 1047 -3.41 37.67 -31.01
CA ASN A 1047 -4.56 36.83 -31.37
C ASN A 1047 -5.86 37.43 -30.81
N THR A 1048 -6.29 38.53 -31.40
CA THR A 1048 -7.48 39.29 -30.97
C THR A 1048 -8.77 38.44 -30.95
N ALA A 1049 -8.90 37.46 -31.85
CA ALA A 1049 -10.03 36.53 -31.88
C ALA A 1049 -10.01 35.56 -30.69
N GLY A 1050 -8.85 34.98 -30.37
CA GLY A 1050 -8.68 34.13 -29.19
C GLY A 1050 -8.90 34.88 -27.88
N VAL A 1051 -8.38 36.10 -27.77
CA VAL A 1051 -8.61 36.98 -26.60
C VAL A 1051 -10.10 37.31 -26.46
N ALA A 1052 -10.79 37.60 -27.56
CA ALA A 1052 -12.24 37.88 -27.55
C ALA A 1052 -13.06 36.63 -27.16
N ALA A 1053 -12.68 35.45 -27.62
CA ALA A 1053 -13.33 34.19 -27.26
C ALA A 1053 -13.22 33.91 -25.76
N LEU A 1054 -12.02 34.04 -25.18
CA LEU A 1054 -11.80 33.89 -23.74
C LEU A 1054 -12.48 35.00 -22.92
N SER A 1055 -12.52 36.23 -23.45
CA SER A 1055 -13.26 37.33 -22.82
C SER A 1055 -14.76 37.02 -22.72
N GLY A 1056 -15.33 36.43 -23.78
CA GLY A 1056 -16.71 35.98 -23.81
C GLY A 1056 -16.98 34.82 -22.86
N LEU A 1057 -16.10 33.82 -22.83
CA LEU A 1057 -16.20 32.66 -21.94
C LEU A 1057 -16.18 33.07 -20.46
N TRP A 1058 -15.31 34.01 -20.08
CA TRP A 1058 -15.15 34.45 -18.69
C TRP A 1058 -15.99 35.69 -18.32
N GLY A 1059 -16.72 36.27 -19.25
CA GLY A 1059 -17.47 37.51 -19.03
C GLY A 1059 -16.61 38.70 -18.58
N THR A 1060 -15.33 38.73 -18.96
CA THR A 1060 -14.35 39.75 -18.53
C THR A 1060 -13.64 40.31 -19.75
N ASP A 1061 -13.51 41.64 -19.84
CA ASP A 1061 -12.77 42.29 -20.93
C ASP A 1061 -11.25 42.12 -20.76
N LEU A 1062 -10.71 41.03 -21.31
CA LEU A 1062 -9.29 40.71 -21.21
C LEU A 1062 -8.42 41.67 -22.01
N LYS A 1063 -8.93 42.47 -22.95
CA LYS A 1063 -8.09 43.43 -23.70
C LYS A 1063 -7.48 44.50 -22.78
N THR A 1064 -8.18 44.84 -21.69
CA THR A 1064 -7.71 45.82 -20.70
C THR A 1064 -6.84 45.21 -19.62
N VAL A 1065 -6.94 43.89 -19.40
CA VAL A 1065 -6.23 43.19 -18.33
C VAL A 1065 -4.96 42.52 -18.85
N PHE A 1066 -5.02 41.87 -20.00
CA PHE A 1066 -3.96 41.05 -20.57
C PHE A 1066 -2.93 41.91 -21.30
N THR A 1067 -2.16 42.66 -20.52
CA THR A 1067 -0.96 43.38 -20.97
C THR A 1067 0.28 42.63 -20.48
N PRO A 1068 1.15 42.14 -21.38
CA PRO A 1068 2.40 41.49 -20.96
C PRO A 1068 3.27 42.42 -20.12
N VAL A 1069 3.89 41.85 -19.09
CA VAL A 1069 4.76 42.56 -18.16
C VAL A 1069 6.00 41.74 -17.83
N ASP A 1070 7.11 42.42 -17.54
CA ASP A 1070 8.28 41.79 -16.93
C ASP A 1070 8.08 41.70 -15.41
N LEU A 1071 7.56 40.55 -14.96
CA LEU A 1071 7.28 40.33 -13.56
C LEU A 1071 8.54 40.31 -12.70
N LYS A 1072 9.70 39.92 -13.25
CA LYS A 1072 10.97 39.92 -12.52
C LYS A 1072 11.40 41.35 -12.22
N GLU A 1073 11.35 42.21 -13.22
CA GLU A 1073 11.64 43.63 -13.07
C GLU A 1073 10.69 44.30 -12.07
N GLN A 1074 9.40 43.97 -12.11
CA GLN A 1074 8.42 44.51 -11.15
C GLN A 1074 8.71 44.11 -9.70
N LEU A 1075 9.16 42.87 -9.47
CA LEU A 1075 9.55 42.41 -8.14
C LEU A 1075 10.82 43.13 -7.66
N GLU A 1076 11.84 43.24 -8.52
CA GLU A 1076 13.11 43.93 -8.20
C GLU A 1076 12.92 45.43 -7.95
N LYS A 1077 11.94 46.07 -8.60
CA LYS A 1077 11.54 47.47 -8.38
C LYS A 1077 10.53 47.65 -7.25
N GLU A 1078 10.21 46.60 -6.51
CA GLU A 1078 9.24 46.60 -5.40
C GLU A 1078 7.84 47.11 -5.80
N ALA A 1079 7.44 46.95 -7.07
CA ALA A 1079 6.13 47.37 -7.57
C ALA A 1079 5.01 46.45 -7.06
N ILE A 1080 5.32 45.19 -6.78
CA ILE A 1080 4.39 44.21 -6.20
C ILE A 1080 4.34 44.38 -4.67
N LYS A 1081 3.14 44.61 -4.15
CA LYS A 1081 2.87 44.80 -2.71
C LYS A 1081 2.15 43.61 -2.07
N ALA A 1082 1.52 42.74 -2.85
CA ALA A 1082 0.97 41.48 -2.35
C ALA A 1082 1.45 40.28 -3.18
N LEU A 1083 1.89 39.24 -2.49
CA LEU A 1083 2.31 37.96 -3.09
C LEU A 1083 1.36 36.84 -2.64
N VAL A 1084 0.88 36.05 -3.60
CA VAL A 1084 0.16 34.80 -3.33
C VAL A 1084 0.89 33.66 -4.02
N ILE A 1085 1.54 32.80 -3.23
CA ILE A 1085 2.50 31.81 -3.70
C ILE A 1085 1.96 30.41 -3.45
N PHE A 1086 1.76 29.62 -4.50
CA PHE A 1086 1.28 28.25 -4.42
C PHE A 1086 2.42 27.26 -4.67
N GLY A 1087 2.76 26.45 -3.67
CA GLY A 1087 3.64 25.27 -3.80
C GLY A 1087 5.06 25.56 -4.27
N GLU A 1088 5.60 26.75 -3.97
CA GLU A 1088 6.98 27.17 -4.29
C GLU A 1088 7.65 27.81 -3.06
N ASP A 1089 8.95 27.58 -2.91
CA ASP A 1089 9.79 28.04 -1.79
C ASP A 1089 10.96 28.94 -2.27
N PRO A 1090 10.69 30.15 -2.80
CA PRO A 1090 11.74 31.06 -3.25
C PRO A 1090 12.72 31.47 -2.13
N LEU A 1091 12.26 31.55 -0.87
CA LEU A 1091 13.08 31.95 0.28
C LEU A 1091 13.92 30.83 0.88
N TYR A 1092 13.90 29.62 0.31
CA TYR A 1092 14.93 28.60 0.60
C TYR A 1092 16.35 29.18 0.48
N LEU A 1093 16.51 30.21 -0.33
CA LEU A 1093 17.74 30.99 -0.43
C LEU A 1093 17.45 32.43 -0.06
N THR A 1094 18.18 32.91 0.94
CA THR A 1094 18.11 34.30 1.39
C THR A 1094 18.48 35.30 0.29
N SER A 1095 19.26 34.90 -0.73
CA SER A 1095 19.56 35.74 -1.90
C SER A 1095 18.32 36.17 -2.70
N ASN A 1096 17.20 35.45 -2.56
CA ASN A 1096 15.95 35.74 -3.25
C ASN A 1096 15.06 36.74 -2.50
N LEU A 1097 15.47 37.24 -1.33
CA LEU A 1097 14.79 38.33 -0.62
C LEU A 1097 14.59 39.57 -1.49
N ARG A 1098 15.45 39.79 -2.49
CA ARG A 1098 15.28 40.88 -3.47
C ARG A 1098 13.99 40.77 -4.31
N PHE A 1099 13.39 39.58 -4.39
CA PHE A 1099 12.15 39.37 -5.15
C PHE A 1099 10.90 39.40 -4.26
N THR A 1100 11.04 39.13 -2.96
CA THR A 1100 9.90 39.03 -2.04
C THR A 1100 9.84 40.15 -0.99
N GLY A 1101 10.98 40.80 -0.70
CA GLY A 1101 11.12 41.76 0.39
C GLY A 1101 10.36 43.08 0.21
N GLY A 1102 9.95 43.41 -1.02
CA GLY A 1102 9.14 44.60 -1.31
C GLY A 1102 7.63 44.45 -1.02
N ALA A 1103 7.17 43.23 -0.69
CA ALA A 1103 5.76 42.94 -0.45
C ALA A 1103 5.33 43.35 0.98
N GLU A 1104 4.17 44.01 1.09
CA GLU A 1104 3.52 44.33 2.38
C GLU A 1104 2.69 43.18 2.93
N PHE A 1105 2.31 42.23 2.07
CA PHE A 1105 1.47 41.10 2.43
C PHE A 1105 1.82 39.86 1.60
N THR A 1106 2.12 38.75 2.27
CA THR A 1106 2.45 37.48 1.62
C THR A 1106 1.56 36.35 2.10
N VAL A 1107 0.96 35.64 1.16
CA VAL A 1107 0.17 34.43 1.39
C VAL A 1107 0.93 33.26 0.76
N VAL A 1108 1.12 32.19 1.51
CA VAL A 1108 1.73 30.95 1.03
C VAL A 1108 0.72 29.82 1.12
N VAL A 1109 0.49 29.14 0.01
CA VAL A 1109 -0.35 27.96 -0.09
C VAL A 1109 0.56 26.76 -0.35
N ASP A 1110 0.90 26.01 0.70
CA ASP A 1110 1.86 24.90 0.62
C ASP A 1110 1.41 23.74 1.51
N SER A 1111 1.90 22.53 1.22
CA SER A 1111 1.66 21.37 2.08
C SER A 1111 2.60 21.38 3.30
N PHE A 1112 3.76 22.03 3.23
CA PHE A 1112 4.77 22.00 4.30
C PHE A 1112 5.11 23.39 4.82
N MET A 1113 5.61 23.46 6.06
CA MET A 1113 6.19 24.68 6.60
C MET A 1113 7.56 24.94 5.98
N THR A 1114 7.58 25.54 4.79
CA THR A 1114 8.78 25.91 4.05
C THR A 1114 9.44 27.18 4.60
N SER A 1115 10.61 27.54 4.08
CA SER A 1115 11.29 28.80 4.45
C SER A 1115 10.41 30.01 4.08
N THR A 1116 9.75 29.94 2.93
CA THR A 1116 8.81 30.96 2.46
C THR A 1116 7.53 30.99 3.31
N ALA A 1117 6.98 29.82 3.67
CA ALA A 1117 5.79 29.75 4.54
C ALA A 1117 6.06 30.34 5.94
N THR A 1118 7.26 30.13 6.49
CA THR A 1118 7.64 30.65 7.82
C THR A 1118 7.62 32.18 7.88
N GLU A 1119 7.98 32.84 6.77
CA GLU A 1119 8.01 34.31 6.69
C GLU A 1119 6.65 34.94 6.33
N ALA A 1120 5.72 34.15 5.78
CA ALA A 1120 4.44 34.62 5.27
C ALA A 1120 3.52 35.21 6.36
N ASP A 1121 2.60 36.09 5.94
CA ASP A 1121 1.55 36.65 6.80
C ASP A 1121 0.37 35.70 6.96
N VAL A 1122 0.09 34.90 5.94
CA VAL A 1122 -0.92 33.84 5.97
C VAL A 1122 -0.34 32.58 5.32
N VAL A 1123 -0.56 31.44 5.97
CA VAL A 1123 -0.23 30.12 5.42
C VAL A 1123 -1.51 29.32 5.29
N LEU A 1124 -1.80 28.84 4.09
CA LEU A 1124 -2.95 27.98 3.79
C LEU A 1124 -2.44 26.58 3.40
N PRO A 1125 -2.92 25.50 4.04
CA PRO A 1125 -2.52 24.15 3.66
C PRO A 1125 -2.97 23.77 2.23
N ALA A 1126 -2.03 23.34 1.39
CA ALA A 1126 -2.30 22.78 0.06
C ALA A 1126 -2.49 21.26 0.10
N SER A 1127 -3.33 20.71 -0.77
CA SER A 1127 -3.51 19.26 -0.98
C SER A 1127 -2.25 18.60 -1.55
N LEU A 1128 -1.96 17.37 -1.11
CA LEU A 1128 -0.93 16.54 -1.74
C LEU A 1128 -1.43 15.91 -3.05
N PRO A 1129 -0.55 15.38 -3.92
CA PRO A 1129 -0.95 14.66 -5.12
C PRO A 1129 -1.88 13.45 -4.87
N THR A 1130 -1.86 12.89 -3.65
CA THR A 1130 -2.76 11.80 -3.25
C THR A 1130 -4.12 12.29 -2.79
N GLU A 1131 -4.29 13.58 -2.52
CA GLU A 1131 -5.50 14.17 -1.94
C GLU A 1131 -6.28 15.03 -2.93
N THR A 1132 -5.81 15.14 -4.16
CA THR A 1132 -6.51 15.84 -5.22
C THR A 1132 -6.66 14.95 -6.45
N SER A 1133 -7.58 15.34 -7.32
CA SER A 1133 -7.75 14.74 -8.65
C SER A 1133 -7.57 15.81 -9.72
N GLY A 1134 -7.22 15.38 -10.93
CA GLY A 1134 -7.00 16.30 -12.03
C GLY A 1134 -6.12 15.67 -13.11
N SER A 1135 -5.39 16.52 -13.82
CA SER A 1135 -4.52 16.08 -14.90
C SER A 1135 -3.14 16.74 -14.87
N TYR A 1136 -2.15 16.02 -15.40
CA TYR A 1136 -0.80 16.53 -15.69
C TYR A 1136 -0.49 16.39 -17.17
N THR A 1137 0.33 17.29 -17.68
CA THR A 1137 0.80 17.29 -19.05
C THR A 1137 2.31 17.06 -19.10
N ALA A 1138 2.69 15.90 -19.66
CA ALA A 1138 4.07 15.49 -19.83
C ALA A 1138 4.81 16.36 -20.87
N CYS A 1139 6.14 16.27 -20.89
CA CYS A 1139 7.00 17.06 -21.78
C CYS A 1139 6.71 16.87 -23.27
N ASP A 1140 6.16 15.71 -23.66
CA ASP A 1140 5.83 15.41 -25.04
C ASP A 1140 4.34 15.62 -25.37
N ARG A 1141 3.68 16.46 -24.57
CA ARG A 1141 2.27 16.91 -24.72
C ARG A 1141 1.22 15.85 -24.39
N ARG A 1142 1.63 14.76 -23.73
CA ARG A 1142 0.68 13.78 -23.23
C ARG A 1142 -0.04 14.32 -21.99
N VAL A 1143 -1.35 14.51 -22.08
CA VAL A 1143 -2.23 14.81 -20.95
C VAL A 1143 -2.63 13.48 -20.30
N GLN A 1144 -2.54 13.40 -18.98
CA GLN A 1144 -2.90 12.21 -18.21
C GLN A 1144 -3.69 12.60 -16.97
N SER A 1145 -4.90 12.05 -16.85
CA SER A 1145 -5.76 12.24 -15.70
C SER A 1145 -5.43 11.25 -14.58
N PHE A 1146 -5.67 11.64 -13.33
CA PHE A 1146 -5.50 10.78 -12.16
C PHE A 1146 -6.57 11.05 -11.10
N PRO A 1147 -6.98 10.00 -10.34
CA PRO A 1147 -7.99 10.14 -9.31
C PRO A 1147 -7.41 10.65 -7.99
N ARG A 1148 -8.29 11.17 -7.15
CA ARG A 1148 -8.03 11.42 -5.73
C ARG A 1148 -7.98 10.09 -5.00
N ILE A 1149 -7.02 9.93 -4.08
CA ILE A 1149 -6.75 8.67 -3.39
C ILE A 1149 -7.22 8.73 -1.93
N PHE A 1150 -6.94 9.85 -1.26
CA PHE A 1150 -7.34 10.14 0.11
C PHE A 1150 -8.17 11.42 0.17
N GLU A 1151 -9.02 11.53 1.18
CA GLU A 1151 -9.63 12.82 1.50
C GLU A 1151 -8.55 13.80 2.02
N PRO A 1152 -8.60 15.09 1.66
CA PRO A 1152 -7.66 16.07 2.20
C PRO A 1152 -7.79 16.15 3.72
N LYS A 1153 -6.69 15.96 4.45
CA LYS A 1153 -6.68 16.11 5.92
C LYS A 1153 -7.10 17.49 6.40
N THR A 1154 -6.99 18.47 5.51
CA THR A 1154 -7.32 19.89 5.72
C THR A 1154 -8.81 20.17 5.52
N GLY A 1155 -9.58 19.20 5.00
CA GLY A 1155 -10.97 19.36 4.61
C GLY A 1155 -11.21 20.10 3.29
N MET A 1156 -10.16 20.58 2.61
CA MET A 1156 -10.24 21.28 1.32
C MET A 1156 -9.08 20.93 0.39
N GLU A 1157 -9.39 20.69 -0.89
CA GLU A 1157 -8.40 20.61 -1.97
C GLU A 1157 -7.90 22.00 -2.38
N THR A 1158 -6.71 22.08 -2.96
CA THR A 1158 -6.12 23.38 -3.37
C THR A 1158 -7.00 24.11 -4.38
N TRP A 1159 -7.65 23.42 -5.33
CA TRP A 1159 -8.59 24.05 -6.27
C TRP A 1159 -9.79 24.69 -5.54
N GLN A 1160 -10.26 24.10 -4.44
CA GLN A 1160 -11.34 24.64 -3.61
C GLN A 1160 -10.87 25.88 -2.84
N VAL A 1161 -9.62 25.89 -2.37
CA VAL A 1161 -9.01 27.08 -1.75
C VAL A 1161 -8.99 28.25 -2.74
N ILE A 1162 -8.62 28.00 -4.00
CA ILE A 1162 -8.64 29.01 -5.07
C ILE A 1162 -10.06 29.50 -5.34
N ALA A 1163 -11.03 28.58 -5.46
CA ALA A 1163 -12.44 28.92 -5.71
C ALA A 1163 -13.06 29.73 -4.56
N LYS A 1164 -12.79 29.37 -3.30
CA LYS A 1164 -13.27 30.14 -2.14
C LYS A 1164 -12.61 31.50 -2.01
N LEU A 1165 -11.33 31.62 -2.37
CA LEU A 1165 -10.68 32.93 -2.40
C LEU A 1165 -11.31 33.85 -3.47
N ALA A 1166 -11.71 33.30 -4.62
CA ALA A 1166 -12.46 34.02 -5.65
C ALA A 1166 -13.83 34.51 -5.12
N GLU A 1167 -14.54 33.65 -4.39
CA GLU A 1167 -15.82 33.99 -3.73
C GLU A 1167 -15.66 35.12 -2.70
N GLU A 1168 -14.68 35.03 -1.80
CA GLU A 1168 -14.39 36.06 -0.78
C GLU A 1168 -13.94 37.41 -1.36
N LEU A 1169 -13.34 37.39 -2.56
CA LEU A 1169 -13.01 38.59 -3.33
C LEU A 1169 -14.22 39.16 -4.11
N GLY A 1170 -15.37 38.50 -4.06
CA GLY A 1170 -16.64 38.96 -4.62
C GLY A 1170 -16.94 38.47 -6.03
N SER A 1171 -16.29 37.39 -6.50
CA SER A 1171 -16.51 36.82 -7.84
C SER A 1171 -16.42 35.30 -7.81
N PRO A 1172 -17.46 34.60 -7.32
CA PRO A 1172 -17.46 33.14 -7.21
C PRO A 1172 -17.39 32.48 -8.59
N PHE A 1173 -16.62 31.40 -8.69
CA PHE A 1173 -16.63 30.54 -9.88
C PHE A 1173 -17.83 29.59 -9.80
N ALA A 1174 -18.59 29.47 -10.89
CA ALA A 1174 -19.73 28.55 -11.00
C ALA A 1174 -19.28 27.10 -11.29
N LEU A 1175 -18.33 26.58 -10.51
CA LEU A 1175 -17.69 25.27 -10.70
C LEU A 1175 -17.79 24.48 -9.39
N THR A 1176 -18.30 23.24 -9.44
CA THR A 1176 -18.53 22.42 -8.23
C THR A 1176 -17.67 21.16 -8.18
N SER A 1177 -17.00 20.80 -9.29
CA SER A 1177 -16.14 19.63 -9.38
C SER A 1177 -14.94 19.84 -10.29
N VAL A 1178 -13.89 19.01 -10.12
CA VAL A 1178 -12.73 18.96 -11.03
C VAL A 1178 -13.15 18.67 -12.48
N GLY A 1179 -14.20 17.85 -12.66
CA GLY A 1179 -14.77 17.56 -13.97
C GLY A 1179 -15.36 18.79 -14.67
N ASP A 1180 -15.92 19.75 -13.93
CA ASP A 1180 -16.42 21.00 -14.50
C ASP A 1180 -15.27 21.93 -14.91
N ILE A 1181 -14.20 21.98 -14.11
CA ILE A 1181 -12.99 22.73 -14.46
C ILE A 1181 -12.38 22.16 -15.75
N ALA A 1182 -12.27 20.84 -15.85
CA ALA A 1182 -11.75 20.17 -17.04
C ALA A 1182 -12.58 20.46 -18.30
N LYS A 1183 -13.92 20.51 -18.19
CA LYS A 1183 -14.78 20.93 -19.31
C LYS A 1183 -14.53 22.38 -19.71
N GLU A 1184 -14.42 23.29 -18.75
CA GLU A 1184 -14.12 24.70 -19.06
C GLU A 1184 -12.73 24.84 -19.71
N ILE A 1185 -11.74 24.04 -19.31
CA ILE A 1185 -10.42 23.98 -19.97
C ILE A 1185 -10.56 23.53 -21.44
N GLN A 1186 -11.42 22.57 -21.75
CA GLN A 1186 -11.64 22.11 -23.13
C GLN A 1186 -12.25 23.22 -24.01
N GLU A 1187 -13.05 24.10 -23.43
CA GLU A 1187 -13.61 25.28 -24.11
C GLU A 1187 -12.57 26.40 -24.25
N ALA A 1188 -11.78 26.64 -23.21
CA ALA A 1188 -10.79 27.71 -23.15
C ALA A 1188 -9.50 27.40 -23.93
N ASN A 1189 -9.09 26.12 -24.00
CA ASN A 1189 -7.83 25.70 -24.58
C ASN A 1189 -8.08 24.78 -25.80
N PRO A 1190 -7.81 25.24 -27.03
CA PRO A 1190 -8.10 24.49 -28.24
C PRO A 1190 -7.34 23.17 -28.36
N PHE A 1191 -6.23 23.01 -27.64
CA PHE A 1191 -5.43 21.79 -27.65
C PHE A 1191 -6.06 20.65 -26.84
N TYR A 1192 -6.88 20.95 -25.84
CA TYR A 1192 -7.39 19.97 -24.88
C TYR A 1192 -8.73 19.33 -25.32
N LYS A 1193 -9.19 19.61 -26.56
CA LYS A 1193 -10.50 19.19 -27.07
C LYS A 1193 -10.70 17.69 -27.25
N GLU A 1194 -9.63 16.90 -27.39
CA GLU A 1194 -9.72 15.47 -27.68
C GLU A 1194 -10.29 14.65 -26.51
N GLY A 1195 -10.18 15.13 -25.27
CA GLY A 1195 -10.74 14.49 -24.06
C GLY A 1195 -10.18 13.08 -23.75
N GLY A 1196 -10.66 12.48 -22.66
CA GLY A 1196 -10.27 11.12 -22.23
C GLY A 1196 -9.16 11.05 -21.17
N ASP A 1197 -8.88 9.83 -20.69
CA ASP A 1197 -7.99 9.59 -19.53
C ASP A 1197 -6.49 9.79 -19.85
N SER A 1198 -6.11 9.58 -21.12
CA SER A 1198 -4.75 9.84 -21.61
C SER A 1198 -4.73 10.06 -23.12
N TYR A 1199 -4.23 11.21 -23.57
CA TYR A 1199 -4.12 11.54 -24.99
C TYR A 1199 -2.94 12.50 -25.26
N PHE A 1200 -2.52 12.61 -26.53
CA PHE A 1200 -1.51 13.59 -26.95
C PHE A 1200 -2.22 14.81 -27.52
N TRP A 1201 -2.11 15.96 -26.87
CA TRP A 1201 -2.74 17.15 -27.44
C TRP A 1201 -1.97 17.65 -28.66
N GLY A 1202 -2.72 18.05 -29.70
CA GLY A 1202 -2.14 18.49 -30.97
C GLY A 1202 -1.47 17.34 -31.75
N ASN A 1203 -2.16 16.22 -31.94
CA ASN A 1203 -1.65 15.17 -32.81
C ASN A 1203 -1.57 15.68 -34.27
N GLY A 1204 -0.45 15.45 -34.96
CA GLY A 1204 -0.20 16.05 -36.28
C GLY A 1204 0.03 17.58 -36.28
N PHE A 1205 0.24 18.16 -35.10
CA PHE A 1205 0.62 19.57 -34.95
C PHE A 1205 1.96 19.85 -35.66
N LEU A 1206 1.99 20.92 -36.47
CA LEU A 1206 3.08 21.28 -37.40
C LEU A 1206 3.20 20.42 -38.68
N THR A 1207 2.30 19.46 -38.94
CA THR A 1207 2.36 18.67 -40.20
C THR A 1207 2.03 19.53 -41.42
N GLU A 1208 0.99 20.37 -41.36
CA GLU A 1208 0.57 21.21 -42.48
C GLU A 1208 1.07 22.66 -42.33
N ARG A 1209 0.83 23.27 -41.18
CA ARG A 1209 1.10 24.70 -40.91
C ARG A 1209 1.77 24.90 -39.55
N PHE A 1210 2.66 25.89 -39.43
CA PHE A 1210 3.20 26.35 -38.15
C PHE A 1210 2.19 27.26 -37.41
N VAL A 1211 2.37 27.48 -36.11
CA VAL A 1211 1.50 28.35 -35.28
C VAL A 1211 1.89 29.83 -35.38
N THR A 1212 2.88 30.15 -36.21
CA THR A 1212 3.23 31.52 -36.55
C THR A 1212 2.06 32.20 -37.28
N GLN A 1213 2.04 33.54 -37.26
CA GLN A 1213 0.99 34.31 -37.96
C GLN A 1213 0.97 34.02 -39.47
N SER A 1214 2.15 33.92 -40.10
CA SER A 1214 2.28 33.59 -41.53
C SER A 1214 1.92 32.14 -41.84
N GLY A 1215 1.92 31.26 -40.82
CA GLY A 1215 1.79 29.81 -40.99
C GLY A 1215 3.05 29.10 -41.43
N LYS A 1216 4.13 29.84 -41.67
CA LYS A 1216 5.44 29.34 -42.07
C LYS A 1216 6.42 29.39 -40.88
N GLY A 1217 7.33 28.43 -40.81
CA GLY A 1217 8.39 28.43 -39.83
C GLY A 1217 9.42 29.52 -40.14
N ARG A 1218 9.89 30.26 -39.14
CA ARG A 1218 10.81 31.38 -39.35
C ARG A 1218 12.24 31.02 -38.98
N PHE A 1219 13.15 31.10 -39.95
CA PHE A 1219 14.59 31.03 -39.69
C PHE A 1219 15.05 32.27 -38.91
N MET A 1220 15.90 32.04 -37.92
CA MET A 1220 16.41 33.09 -37.02
C MET A 1220 17.91 33.30 -37.22
N VAL A 1221 18.32 34.56 -37.32
CA VAL A 1221 19.74 34.95 -37.24
C VAL A 1221 20.14 34.98 -35.77
N LEU A 1222 21.08 34.11 -35.39
CA LEU A 1222 21.47 33.92 -33.99
C LEU A 1222 22.85 34.54 -33.76
N PRO A 1223 22.96 35.59 -32.92
CA PRO A 1223 24.26 36.15 -32.57
C PRO A 1223 25.10 35.13 -31.79
N ILE A 1224 26.39 35.06 -32.10
CA ILE A 1224 27.33 34.16 -31.41
C ILE A 1224 27.63 34.73 -30.02
N GLY A 1225 27.03 34.15 -28.99
CA GLY A 1225 27.34 34.42 -27.59
C GLY A 1225 28.15 33.27 -27.00
N LEU A 1226 29.41 33.52 -26.62
CA LEU A 1226 30.32 32.49 -26.08
C LEU A 1226 30.31 32.39 -24.55
N THR A 1227 29.50 33.20 -23.88
CA THR A 1227 29.40 33.20 -22.43
C THR A 1227 28.55 32.00 -21.97
N PRO A 1228 29.07 31.07 -21.16
CA PRO A 1228 28.25 30.01 -20.60
C PRO A 1228 27.18 30.58 -19.66
N PHE A 1229 26.00 29.97 -19.66
CA PHE A 1229 24.94 30.32 -18.72
C PHE A 1229 25.38 29.91 -17.30
N SER A 1230 25.90 30.85 -16.53
CA SER A 1230 26.36 30.59 -15.15
C SER A 1230 25.23 30.81 -14.17
N LEU A 1231 24.47 29.76 -13.86
CA LEU A 1231 23.63 29.69 -12.68
C LEU A 1231 23.71 28.28 -12.08
N ASP A 1232 24.03 28.19 -10.79
CA ASP A 1232 23.65 27.01 -10.01
C ASP A 1232 22.13 26.97 -9.97
N LYS A 1233 21.55 25.96 -10.61
CA LYS A 1233 20.10 25.68 -10.55
C LYS A 1233 19.72 25.21 -9.15
N LYS A 1234 18.65 25.78 -8.59
CA LYS A 1234 18.34 25.61 -7.16
C LYS A 1234 16.95 25.03 -6.95
N PRO A 1235 16.77 24.10 -5.99
CA PRO A 1235 15.49 23.44 -5.77
C PRO A 1235 14.54 24.32 -4.95
N TYR A 1236 13.48 24.81 -5.60
CA TYR A 1236 12.45 25.66 -4.99
C TYR A 1236 11.19 24.89 -4.59
N LEU A 1237 11.21 23.56 -4.61
CA LEU A 1237 10.06 22.73 -4.26
C LEU A 1237 10.42 21.84 -3.08
N ALA A 1238 9.58 21.83 -2.04
CA ALA A 1238 9.81 21.04 -0.82
C ALA A 1238 9.99 19.53 -1.13
N SER A 1239 9.21 19.00 -2.07
CA SER A 1239 9.32 17.59 -2.50
C SER A 1239 10.67 17.26 -3.15
N GLU A 1240 11.26 18.18 -3.92
CA GLU A 1240 12.61 18.00 -4.50
C GLU A 1240 13.70 18.14 -3.46
N GLN A 1241 13.56 19.08 -2.52
CA GLN A 1241 14.47 19.20 -1.38
C GLN A 1241 14.47 17.92 -0.56
N TYR A 1242 13.29 17.34 -0.29
CA TYR A 1242 13.16 16.05 0.37
C TYR A 1242 13.88 14.94 -0.39
N VAL A 1243 13.62 14.80 -1.70
CA VAL A 1243 14.30 13.79 -2.52
C VAL A 1243 15.81 13.98 -2.49
N ARG A 1244 16.31 15.22 -2.60
CA ARG A 1244 17.75 15.50 -2.58
C ARG A 1244 18.37 15.15 -1.23
N VAL A 1245 17.76 15.57 -0.12
CA VAL A 1245 18.34 15.45 1.23
C VAL A 1245 18.07 14.07 1.84
N LYS A 1246 16.82 13.61 1.82
CA LYS A 1246 16.37 12.40 2.54
C LYS A 1246 16.39 11.14 1.68
N ILE A 1247 16.28 11.25 0.35
CA ILE A 1247 16.41 10.09 -0.54
C ILE A 1247 17.83 9.95 -1.07
N LYS A 1248 18.32 10.90 -1.88
CA LYS A 1248 19.67 10.85 -2.47
C LYS A 1248 20.77 10.91 -1.40
N GLY A 1249 20.61 11.72 -0.34
CA GLY A 1249 21.59 11.79 0.75
C GLY A 1249 21.84 10.44 1.47
N ARG A 1250 20.81 9.59 1.56
CA ARG A 1250 20.93 8.22 2.12
C ARG A 1250 21.62 7.23 1.17
N LEU A 1251 21.79 7.58 -0.10
CA LEU A 1251 22.48 6.76 -1.09
C LEU A 1251 23.98 7.10 -1.20
N THR A 1252 24.38 8.26 -0.70
CA THR A 1252 25.75 8.76 -0.73
C THR A 1252 26.48 8.65 0.61
N THR A 1253 25.74 8.33 1.68
CA THR A 1253 26.25 8.04 3.04
C THR A 1253 26.40 6.54 3.22
#